data_AF-A0A2D8SVI2-F1
#
_entry.id   AF-A0A2D8SVI2-F1
#
_cell.length_a   1.000
_cell.length_b   1.000
_cell.length_c   1.000
_cell.angle_alpha   90.00
_cell.angle_beta   90.00
_cell.angle_gamma   90.00
#
_symmetry.space_group_name_H-M   'P 1'
#
loop_
_entity.id
_entity.type
_entity.pdbx_description
1 polymer ?
#
loop_
_entity_poly.entity_id
_entity_poly.type
_entity_poly.pdbx_seq_one_letter_code
_entity_poly.pdbx_strand_id
1 'polypeptide(L)'
;MRLPLLLSIQPVSIGAGSIRSGLFALLCVAISCQSVQAEVGARRANVPVNIQGFLNTSCIDCHDGPDGEAGFDLSRVLSNGIDLQDKKLDPPWVRIIDRVALGEMPPREADQPNSKERNKFVSEASQWLQVHQRQRDRTYGRVRARRLTRKQVERSLHEILGIDIPLAEKLPDEGRPRGFTTVAEYQTMSHHHLARHLAVVDEALDEAFRRALNPTEECHRDLEPRAIARSNPRRRCREPEMLRGQAVVWSSTMAYYGRIPATTAPNDGWYQFRVSCSGKNVPETGGIWTAIHSGPCISTAPILTALKAFEVGEASTAVEFETWLPTGHMLEIRPQDSTIKRARFRGGQVGAGEGEPQKVPGIGIDQITMRQVHRYSVQDVQQRLFGSVELEEKPLNKFTPVPKSSRKVLTELIHSFARRAFRRNVEQDDIVNAVSLASNMLSEGRSFIASLRAGYRTILCSPEFLYLKENPGPLNDYEIASRLSYFLTGCPPDDTLQKLAKTNQLSDAGVRRHQVDRLLGLAGTRERSHVGRDSLTKQFIKDFSSEWLDLDQLDFTQPDRKLYPKYDPIVRMAMLDETHEFLVDMVLEDRPVKNLVAANYTYLNSRLCRYYKLGEDVGEGMQKVDVSEVSHRGGLLTQGAILKVTANGSTTSPVVRGAWVAERILGMKIPPPPEGVPAIEPDIRGAVTIREKLAKHSNDESCASCHRQMDPFGFALESFDPAGQWRSHYFAVNKGRTKLGAEVDSSGQVPDG
;
A
#
# COMPACT_ATOMS: atom_id res chain seq x y z
N MET A 1 16.09 47.77 -15.76
CA MET A 1 15.50 48.52 -16.88
C MET A 1 14.23 49.20 -16.37
N ARG A 2 13.96 50.47 -16.74
CA ARG A 2 13.01 51.35 -16.04
C ARG A 2 11.64 51.48 -16.74
N LEU A 3 10.61 51.54 -15.88
CA LEU A 3 9.36 52.34 -15.94
C LEU A 3 8.11 51.87 -16.75
N PRO A 4 6.90 52.35 -16.37
CA PRO A 4 5.58 51.86 -16.81
C PRO A 4 4.80 52.90 -17.65
N LEU A 5 3.49 52.70 -17.90
CA LEU A 5 2.54 53.78 -18.23
C LEU A 5 1.06 53.42 -17.94
N LEU A 6 0.24 54.46 -17.75
CA LEU A 6 -1.19 54.45 -17.37
C LEU A 6 -2.15 54.61 -18.57
N LEU A 7 -3.46 54.39 -18.34
CA LEU A 7 -4.67 55.13 -18.84
C LEU A 7 -5.91 54.28 -18.43
N SER A 8 -7.01 54.69 -17.76
CA SER A 8 -7.81 55.94 -17.58
C SER A 8 -9.09 56.02 -18.44
N ILE A 9 -10.11 56.76 -17.92
CA ILE A 9 -11.43 57.16 -18.49
C ILE A 9 -12.55 56.09 -18.42
N GLN A 10 -13.82 56.33 -18.04
CA GLN A 10 -14.56 57.39 -17.26
C GLN A 10 -15.97 56.85 -16.83
N PRO A 11 -16.68 57.42 -15.82
CA PRO A 11 -18.09 57.16 -15.54
C PRO A 11 -19.04 58.17 -16.23
N VAL A 12 -20.30 57.77 -16.51
CA VAL A 12 -21.35 58.62 -17.12
C VAL A 12 -22.48 58.89 -16.10
N SER A 13 -23.01 60.12 -16.07
CA SER A 13 -24.16 60.51 -15.24
C SER A 13 -25.33 61.09 -16.06
N ILE A 14 -26.52 60.51 -15.87
CA ILE A 14 -27.86 61.05 -16.17
C ILE A 14 -28.80 60.31 -15.19
N GLY A 15 -29.85 60.86 -14.56
CA GLY A 15 -30.39 62.21 -14.47
C GLY A 15 -31.64 62.14 -13.55
N ALA A 16 -32.05 63.25 -12.92
CA ALA A 16 -33.10 63.22 -11.89
C ALA A 16 -34.54 63.25 -12.47
N GLY A 17 -35.45 62.45 -11.89
CA GLY A 17 -36.88 62.54 -12.18
C GLY A 17 -37.77 61.52 -11.46
N SER A 18 -38.46 61.96 -10.39
CA SER A 18 -39.88 61.70 -10.05
C SER A 18 -40.47 60.26 -10.12
N ILE A 19 -41.26 59.70 -9.18
CA ILE A 19 -41.72 60.06 -7.82
C ILE A 19 -42.36 58.78 -7.18
N ARG A 20 -42.37 58.66 -5.84
CA ARG A 20 -43.20 57.73 -5.01
C ARG A 20 -43.26 56.22 -5.38
N SER A 21 -42.62 55.39 -4.55
CA SER A 21 -43.24 54.27 -3.78
C SER A 21 -42.16 53.39 -3.13
N GLY A 22 -41.71 53.71 -1.91
CA GLY A 22 -40.52 53.02 -1.36
C GLY A 22 -40.25 53.14 0.15
N LEU A 23 -41.23 53.51 0.98
CA LEU A 23 -41.00 53.74 2.42
C LEU A 23 -41.48 52.60 3.35
N PHE A 24 -41.95 51.47 2.81
CA PHE A 24 -42.41 50.32 3.62
C PHE A 24 -41.55 49.04 3.49
N ALA A 25 -40.59 49.01 2.56
CA ALA A 25 -39.74 47.82 2.31
C ALA A 25 -38.47 47.77 3.18
N LEU A 26 -38.03 48.89 3.75
CA LEU A 26 -36.76 48.99 4.48
C LEU A 26 -36.83 48.64 5.98
N LEU A 27 -38.04 48.50 6.56
CA LEU A 27 -38.20 48.14 7.98
C LEU A 27 -38.33 46.63 8.22
N CYS A 28 -38.78 45.84 7.24
CA CYS A 28 -38.97 44.39 7.39
C CYS A 28 -37.70 43.55 7.13
N VAL A 29 -36.66 44.13 6.52
CA VAL A 29 -35.38 43.45 6.26
C VAL A 29 -34.44 43.50 7.48
N ALA A 30 -34.58 44.50 8.36
CA ALA A 30 -33.73 44.65 9.53
C ALA A 30 -34.09 43.70 10.70
N ILE A 31 -35.36 43.30 10.83
CA ILE A 31 -35.84 42.47 11.95
C ILE A 31 -35.65 40.97 11.67
N SER A 32 -35.77 40.54 10.41
CA SER A 32 -35.61 39.14 10.00
C SER A 32 -34.15 38.62 10.02
N CYS A 33 -33.18 39.49 10.32
CA CYS A 33 -31.75 39.12 10.37
C CYS A 33 -31.22 38.90 11.80
N GLN A 34 -32.01 39.21 12.84
CA GLN A 34 -31.58 39.08 14.24
C GLN A 34 -31.95 37.72 14.89
N SER A 35 -32.79 36.91 14.25
CA SER A 35 -33.22 35.60 14.76
C SER A 35 -32.34 34.41 14.33
N VAL A 36 -31.31 34.62 13.49
CA VAL A 36 -30.40 33.55 13.02
C VAL A 36 -29.08 33.51 13.82
N GLN A 37 -28.84 34.47 14.73
CA GLN A 37 -27.64 34.51 15.57
C GLN A 37 -27.78 33.79 16.92
N ALA A 38 -28.95 33.21 17.22
CA ALA A 38 -29.29 32.65 18.53
C ALA A 38 -29.16 31.11 18.62
N GLU A 39 -28.17 30.49 17.95
CA GLU A 39 -27.80 29.08 18.24
C GLU A 39 -26.31 28.73 18.00
N VAL A 40 -25.41 29.73 18.02
CA VAL A 40 -23.95 29.46 18.07
C VAL A 40 -23.57 29.08 19.50
N GLY A 41 -23.85 27.84 19.88
CA GLY A 41 -23.37 27.24 21.12
C GLY A 41 -21.85 27.35 21.26
N ALA A 42 -21.36 27.43 22.51
CA ALA A 42 -19.98 27.77 22.86
C ALA A 42 -18.92 27.03 22.01
N ARG A 43 -18.12 27.77 21.24
CA ARG A 43 -17.07 27.21 20.37
C ARG A 43 -15.92 26.55 21.12
N ARG A 44 -15.78 26.84 22.42
CA ARG A 44 -14.69 26.35 23.29
C ARG A 44 -15.26 25.79 24.59
N ALA A 45 -14.72 24.67 25.03
CA ALA A 45 -14.96 24.10 26.34
C ALA A 45 -13.78 24.42 27.27
N ASN A 46 -14.08 24.98 28.44
CA ASN A 46 -13.06 25.20 29.47
C ASN A 46 -12.61 23.87 30.08
N VAL A 47 -11.35 23.80 30.48
CA VAL A 47 -10.82 22.68 31.29
C VAL A 47 -11.55 22.68 32.65
N PRO A 48 -12.08 21.54 33.13
CA PRO A 48 -12.72 21.46 34.45
C PRO A 48 -11.79 21.91 35.58
N VAL A 49 -12.32 22.66 36.56
CA VAL A 49 -11.55 23.31 37.64
C VAL A 49 -10.70 22.30 38.44
N ASN A 50 -11.21 21.10 38.65
CA ASN A 50 -10.51 19.98 39.30
C ASN A 50 -9.25 19.51 38.52
N ILE A 51 -9.30 19.55 37.18
CA ILE A 51 -8.15 19.23 36.31
C ILE A 51 -7.18 20.41 36.29
N GLN A 52 -7.67 21.65 36.24
CA GLN A 52 -6.82 22.85 36.34
C GLN A 52 -6.02 22.88 37.65
N GLY A 53 -6.66 22.51 38.77
CA GLY A 53 -6.00 22.46 40.09
C GLY A 53 -4.76 21.56 40.10
N PHE A 54 -4.87 20.33 39.57
CA PHE A 54 -3.74 19.42 39.46
C PHE A 54 -2.63 19.98 38.56
N LEU A 55 -3.00 20.51 37.39
CA LEU A 55 -2.04 21.08 36.42
C LEU A 55 -1.29 22.29 36.99
N ASN A 56 -1.98 23.15 37.75
CA ASN A 56 -1.37 24.30 38.43
C ASN A 56 -0.50 23.92 39.63
N THR A 57 -0.68 22.72 40.23
CA THR A 57 0.12 22.26 41.38
C THR A 57 1.31 21.39 40.95
N SER A 58 1.21 20.69 39.82
CA SER A 58 2.17 19.63 39.45
C SER A 58 2.78 19.78 38.06
N CYS A 59 2.41 20.79 37.27
CA CYS A 59 2.88 20.92 35.89
C CYS A 59 3.27 22.34 35.46
N ILE A 60 2.69 23.38 36.07
CA ILE A 60 2.83 24.77 35.57
C ILE A 60 4.27 25.30 35.68
N ASP A 61 5.02 24.92 36.73
CA ASP A 61 6.38 25.45 36.98
C ASP A 61 7.39 25.14 35.86
N CYS A 62 7.20 24.03 35.13
CA CYS A 62 8.02 23.64 33.97
C CYS A 62 7.37 23.95 32.61
N HIS A 63 6.05 24.20 32.57
CA HIS A 63 5.26 24.30 31.34
C HIS A 63 4.52 25.65 31.17
N ASP A 64 4.92 26.70 31.87
CA ASP A 64 4.36 28.04 31.66
C ASP A 64 4.98 28.75 30.45
N GLY A 65 4.12 29.23 29.54
CA GLY A 65 4.50 30.10 28.44
C GLY A 65 5.13 29.40 27.22
N PRO A 66 5.55 30.19 26.22
CA PRO A 66 5.97 29.67 24.92
C PRO A 66 7.29 28.88 24.94
N ASP A 67 8.11 29.08 25.97
CA ASP A 67 9.40 28.40 26.18
C ASP A 67 9.28 27.20 27.14
N GLY A 68 8.07 26.80 27.51
CA GLY A 68 7.80 25.68 28.41
C GLY A 68 8.40 24.35 27.92
N GLU A 69 8.81 23.49 28.86
CA GLU A 69 9.59 22.29 28.58
C GLU A 69 8.95 21.38 27.52
N ALA A 70 9.80 20.77 26.69
CA ALA A 70 9.42 19.99 25.52
C ALA A 70 8.48 20.71 24.52
N GLY A 71 8.46 22.05 24.53
CA GLY A 71 7.64 22.88 23.64
C GLY A 71 6.15 22.84 24.00
N PHE A 72 5.82 22.61 25.28
CA PHE A 72 4.44 22.51 25.76
C PHE A 72 4.07 23.69 26.67
N ASP A 73 3.29 24.61 26.10
CA ASP A 73 2.71 25.80 26.75
C ASP A 73 1.35 25.46 27.39
N LEU A 74 1.36 25.20 28.70
CA LEU A 74 0.17 24.84 29.48
C LEU A 74 -0.72 26.05 29.76
N SER A 75 -0.15 27.25 30.00
CA SER A 75 -0.94 28.44 30.31
C SER A 75 -1.76 28.92 29.11
N ARG A 76 -1.28 28.75 27.87
CA ARG A 76 -2.08 28.92 26.66
C ARG A 76 -3.25 27.94 26.57
N VAL A 77 -3.07 26.68 26.97
CA VAL A 77 -4.15 25.67 26.93
C VAL A 77 -5.21 25.97 28.00
N LEU A 78 -4.78 26.29 29.23
CA LEU A 78 -5.67 26.63 30.34
C LEU A 78 -6.47 27.91 30.07
N SER A 79 -5.84 28.95 29.51
CA SER A 79 -6.48 30.24 29.21
C SER A 79 -7.43 30.21 28.00
N ASN A 80 -7.16 29.36 26.99
CA ASN A 80 -7.96 29.32 25.78
C ASN A 80 -9.10 28.29 25.80
N GLY A 81 -9.02 27.27 26.67
CA GLY A 81 -9.88 26.09 26.60
C GLY A 81 -9.60 25.23 25.36
N ILE A 82 -10.35 24.13 25.21
CA ILE A 82 -10.31 23.31 24.00
C ILE A 82 -11.36 23.84 23.01
N ASP A 83 -10.94 24.12 21.77
CA ASP A 83 -11.87 24.38 20.66
C ASP A 83 -12.59 23.08 20.28
N LEU A 84 -13.93 23.10 20.29
CA LEU A 84 -14.75 21.92 20.01
C LEU A 84 -14.52 21.33 18.61
N GLN A 85 -13.91 22.07 17.68
CA GLN A 85 -13.60 21.63 16.31
C GLN A 85 -12.14 21.20 16.12
N ASP A 86 -11.22 21.65 16.98
CA ASP A 86 -9.79 21.38 16.75
C ASP A 86 -9.36 20.02 17.31
N LYS A 87 -8.96 19.11 16.42
CA LYS A 87 -8.39 17.81 16.79
C LYS A 87 -6.91 17.88 17.17
N LYS A 88 -6.22 19.02 16.98
CA LYS A 88 -4.79 19.17 17.30
C LYS A 88 -4.50 19.12 18.80
N LEU A 89 -5.48 19.42 19.65
CA LEU A 89 -5.33 19.37 21.10
C LEU A 89 -5.55 17.95 21.67
N ASP A 90 -6.17 17.03 20.93
CA ASP A 90 -6.36 15.65 21.39
C ASP A 90 -5.01 14.93 21.65
N PRO A 91 -4.02 14.89 20.74
CA PRO A 91 -2.76 14.18 20.98
C PRO A 91 -1.93 14.73 22.15
N PRO A 92 -1.83 16.05 22.39
CA PRO A 92 -1.27 16.60 23.62
C PRO A 92 -1.99 16.11 24.88
N TRP A 93 -3.33 16.17 24.93
CA TRP A 93 -4.07 15.75 26.12
C TRP A 93 -3.97 14.24 26.39
N VAL A 94 -4.03 13.41 25.36
CA VAL A 94 -3.76 11.97 25.48
C VAL A 94 -2.35 11.75 26.05
N ARG A 95 -1.32 12.42 25.50
CA ARG A 95 0.05 12.33 26.00
C ARG A 95 0.19 12.73 27.47
N ILE A 96 -0.47 13.81 27.92
CA ILE A 96 -0.43 14.23 29.34
C ILE A 96 -1.03 13.13 30.23
N ILE A 97 -2.21 12.62 29.86
CA ILE A 97 -2.90 11.55 30.59
C ILE A 97 -2.03 10.29 30.65
N ASP A 98 -1.45 9.87 29.53
CA ASP A 98 -0.60 8.68 29.43
C ASP A 98 0.67 8.82 30.29
N ARG A 99 1.39 9.94 30.18
CA ARG A 99 2.64 10.17 30.95
C ARG A 99 2.39 10.27 32.46
N VAL A 100 1.27 10.87 32.87
CA VAL A 100 0.86 10.91 34.29
C VAL A 100 0.38 9.54 34.75
N ALA A 101 -0.31 8.75 33.92
CA ALA A 101 -0.69 7.37 34.25
C ALA A 101 0.52 6.45 34.44
N LEU A 102 1.55 6.60 33.59
CA LEU A 102 2.82 5.88 33.67
C LEU A 102 3.75 6.39 34.80
N GLY A 103 3.44 7.52 35.43
CA GLY A 103 4.30 8.13 36.45
C GLY A 103 5.60 8.72 35.90
N GLU A 104 5.62 9.07 34.61
CA GLU A 104 6.74 9.80 33.99
C GLU A 104 6.67 11.31 34.25
N MET A 105 5.47 11.82 34.57
CA MET A 105 5.22 13.23 34.86
C MET A 105 4.42 13.36 36.16
N PRO A 106 4.82 14.25 37.10
CA PRO A 106 5.97 15.15 37.04
C PRO A 106 7.34 14.42 37.06
N PRO A 107 8.45 15.06 36.65
CA PRO A 107 9.78 14.44 36.71
C PRO A 107 10.19 14.11 38.15
N ARG A 108 11.13 13.19 38.33
CA ARG A 108 11.48 12.63 39.67
C ARG A 108 12.06 13.67 40.64
N GLU A 109 12.59 14.73 40.07
CA GLU A 109 13.25 15.86 40.70
C GLU A 109 12.22 16.91 41.21
N ALA A 110 10.96 16.82 40.75
CA ALA A 110 9.85 17.68 41.12
C ALA A 110 8.89 17.00 42.12
N ASP A 111 8.06 17.80 42.79
CA ASP A 111 7.09 17.33 43.78
C ASP A 111 6.09 16.32 43.19
N GLN A 112 6.10 15.11 43.74
CA GLN A 112 5.33 13.99 43.22
C GLN A 112 3.91 13.94 43.80
N PRO A 113 2.85 13.95 42.95
CA PRO A 113 1.48 13.76 43.42
C PRO A 113 1.30 12.35 43.97
N ASN A 114 0.50 12.20 45.03
CA ASN A 114 0.26 10.88 45.59
C ASN A 114 -0.57 10.00 44.63
N SER A 115 -0.55 8.69 44.83
CA SER A 115 -1.23 7.74 43.93
C SER A 115 -2.73 8.00 43.79
N LYS A 116 -3.38 8.56 44.82
CA LYS A 116 -4.81 8.91 44.81
C LYS A 116 -5.08 10.15 43.95
N GLU A 117 -4.26 11.19 44.07
CA GLU A 117 -4.33 12.39 43.22
C GLU A 117 -4.05 12.05 41.75
N ARG A 118 -2.99 11.29 41.49
CA ARG A 118 -2.61 10.85 40.14
C ARG A 118 -3.72 10.03 39.46
N ASN A 119 -4.25 9.03 40.15
CA ASN A 119 -5.34 8.20 39.62
C ASN A 119 -6.64 9.02 39.43
N LYS A 120 -6.91 9.98 40.32
CA LYS A 120 -8.05 10.90 40.19
C LYS A 120 -7.90 11.79 38.95
N PHE A 121 -6.75 12.42 38.76
CA PHE A 121 -6.45 13.23 37.57
C PHE A 121 -6.61 12.41 36.29
N VAL A 122 -5.98 11.24 36.21
CA VAL A 122 -6.06 10.34 35.03
C VAL A 122 -7.52 10.00 34.72
N SER A 123 -8.32 9.64 35.73
CA SER A 123 -9.75 9.32 35.54
C SER A 123 -10.58 10.52 35.09
N GLU A 124 -10.44 11.67 35.75
CA GLU A 124 -11.25 12.87 35.47
C GLU A 124 -10.88 13.50 34.12
N ALA A 125 -9.58 13.60 33.80
CA ALA A 125 -9.10 14.07 32.51
C ALA A 125 -9.48 13.13 31.36
N SER A 126 -9.37 11.81 31.54
CA SER A 126 -9.85 10.83 30.55
C SER A 126 -11.34 10.97 30.29
N GLN A 127 -12.17 11.08 31.34
CA GLN A 127 -13.62 11.19 31.19
C GLN A 127 -14.00 12.49 30.47
N TRP A 128 -13.41 13.62 30.86
CA TRP A 128 -13.66 14.90 30.21
C TRP A 128 -13.25 14.90 28.74
N LEU A 129 -12.05 14.40 28.41
CA LEU A 129 -11.58 14.29 27.04
C LEU A 129 -12.51 13.37 26.22
N GLN A 130 -12.93 12.22 26.74
CA GLN A 130 -13.86 11.33 26.06
C GLN A 130 -15.24 11.98 25.81
N VAL A 131 -15.78 12.74 26.76
CA VAL A 131 -17.05 13.47 26.58
C VAL A 131 -16.90 14.51 25.47
N HIS A 132 -15.82 15.29 25.51
CA HIS A 132 -15.50 16.30 24.50
C HIS A 132 -15.37 15.67 23.09
N GLN A 133 -14.57 14.61 22.96
CA GLN A 133 -14.37 13.88 21.71
C GLN A 133 -15.70 13.33 21.17
N ARG A 134 -16.52 12.70 22.01
CA ARG A 134 -17.85 12.17 21.62
C ARG A 134 -18.80 13.28 21.18
N GLN A 135 -18.78 14.44 21.83
CA GLN A 135 -19.62 15.58 21.43
C GLN A 135 -19.20 16.13 20.07
N ARG A 136 -17.90 16.41 19.88
CA ARG A 136 -17.34 16.83 18.58
C ARG A 136 -17.65 15.83 17.48
N ASP A 137 -17.41 14.54 17.71
CA ASP A 137 -17.59 13.52 16.69
C ASP A 137 -19.06 13.25 16.33
N ARG A 138 -20.01 13.58 17.23
CA ARG A 138 -21.45 13.66 16.92
C ARG A 138 -21.80 14.86 16.05
N THR A 139 -21.18 16.02 16.27
CA THR A 139 -21.47 17.27 15.53
C THR A 139 -20.79 17.32 14.16
N TYR A 140 -19.52 16.89 14.08
CA TYR A 140 -18.65 17.08 12.91
C TYR A 140 -18.19 15.78 12.25
N GLY A 141 -18.56 14.63 12.81
CA GLY A 141 -18.14 13.32 12.32
C GLY A 141 -16.80 12.85 12.90
N ARG A 142 -16.64 11.53 13.00
CA ARG A 142 -15.41 10.88 13.51
C ARG A 142 -14.23 11.09 12.57
N VAL A 143 -14.46 10.96 11.26
CA VAL A 143 -13.44 11.01 10.20
C VAL A 143 -13.80 12.12 9.21
N ARG A 144 -12.80 12.87 8.73
CA ARG A 144 -12.97 13.81 7.61
C ARG A 144 -13.20 13.04 6.31
N ALA A 145 -13.64 13.73 5.25
CA ALA A 145 -13.73 13.12 3.92
C ALA A 145 -12.36 12.51 3.52
N ARG A 146 -12.32 11.20 3.29
CA ARG A 146 -11.11 10.43 3.00
C ARG A 146 -10.95 10.28 1.49
N ARG A 147 -9.83 10.69 0.92
CA ARG A 147 -9.56 10.49 -0.51
C ARG A 147 -9.34 9.00 -0.79
N LEU A 148 -9.81 8.51 -1.93
CA LEU A 148 -9.38 7.20 -2.43
C LEU A 148 -7.87 7.21 -2.67
N THR A 149 -7.17 6.17 -2.20
CA THR A 149 -5.73 5.98 -2.47
C THR A 149 -5.51 5.63 -3.94
N ARG A 150 -4.28 5.71 -4.46
CA ARG A 150 -3.99 5.44 -5.88
C ARG A 150 -4.42 4.03 -6.32
N LYS A 151 -4.20 3.02 -5.46
CA LYS A 151 -4.70 1.64 -5.65
C LYS A 151 -6.23 1.58 -5.64
N GLN A 152 -6.87 2.33 -4.74
CA GLN A 152 -8.34 2.36 -4.64
C GLN A 152 -8.99 3.09 -5.83
N VAL A 153 -8.34 4.11 -6.41
CA VAL A 153 -8.82 4.78 -7.65
C VAL A 153 -8.75 3.80 -8.83
N GLU A 154 -7.60 3.15 -9.04
CA GLU A 154 -7.43 2.12 -10.07
C GLU A 154 -8.50 1.02 -9.97
N ARG A 155 -8.62 0.38 -8.80
CA ARG A 155 -9.64 -0.66 -8.55
C ARG A 155 -11.07 -0.16 -8.73
N SER A 156 -11.35 1.09 -8.35
CA SER A 156 -12.68 1.67 -8.58
C SER A 156 -12.98 1.85 -10.07
N LEU A 157 -12.01 2.34 -10.85
CA LEU A 157 -12.14 2.46 -12.30
C LEU A 157 -12.29 1.09 -12.96
N HIS A 158 -11.54 0.08 -12.50
CA HIS A 158 -11.67 -1.31 -12.97
C HIS A 158 -13.09 -1.86 -12.76
N GLU A 159 -13.63 -1.78 -11.55
CA GLU A 159 -14.98 -2.30 -11.24
C GLU A 159 -16.11 -1.50 -11.93
N ILE A 160 -15.98 -0.19 -12.05
CA ILE A 160 -17.01 0.69 -12.62
C ILE A 160 -17.04 0.60 -14.16
N LEU A 161 -15.87 0.54 -14.81
CA LEU A 161 -15.74 0.58 -16.27
C LEU A 161 -15.58 -0.80 -16.92
N GLY A 162 -15.10 -1.81 -16.18
CA GLY A 162 -14.79 -3.12 -16.74
C GLY A 162 -13.41 -3.18 -17.42
N ILE A 163 -12.46 -2.36 -16.97
CA ILE A 163 -11.08 -2.34 -17.47
C ILE A 163 -10.13 -2.98 -16.46
N ASP A 164 -8.92 -3.32 -16.90
CA ASP A 164 -7.91 -4.04 -16.11
C ASP A 164 -6.49 -3.45 -16.26
N ILE A 165 -6.35 -2.27 -16.90
CA ILE A 165 -5.05 -1.64 -17.17
C ILE A 165 -4.43 -1.00 -15.90
N PRO A 166 -3.08 -1.00 -15.75
CA PRO A 166 -2.41 -0.37 -14.61
C PRO A 166 -2.48 1.16 -14.69
N LEU A 167 -3.01 1.76 -13.63
CA LEU A 167 -3.28 3.20 -13.48
C LEU A 167 -2.69 3.78 -12.18
N ALA A 168 -2.45 2.96 -11.16
CA ALA A 168 -2.00 3.42 -9.84
C ALA A 168 -0.63 4.13 -9.88
N GLU A 169 0.31 3.65 -10.69
CA GLU A 169 1.62 4.27 -10.91
C GLU A 169 1.55 5.58 -11.72
N LYS A 170 0.39 5.87 -12.35
CA LYS A 170 0.16 7.12 -13.09
C LYS A 170 -0.35 8.24 -12.19
N LEU A 171 -0.76 7.93 -10.97
CA LEU A 171 -1.10 8.87 -9.91
C LEU A 171 0.14 9.15 -9.04
N PRO A 172 0.24 10.33 -8.39
CA PRO A 172 1.36 10.64 -7.51
C PRO A 172 1.46 9.66 -6.33
N ASP A 173 2.68 9.45 -5.83
CA ASP A 173 2.91 8.66 -4.62
C ASP A 173 2.29 9.34 -3.38
N GLU A 174 1.89 8.49 -2.42
CA GLU A 174 1.14 8.90 -1.25
C GLU A 174 1.97 8.68 0.01
N GLY A 175 2.05 9.70 0.87
CA GLY A 175 2.71 9.57 2.16
C GLY A 175 1.99 8.57 3.08
N ARG A 176 2.75 7.99 4.02
CA ARG A 176 2.26 7.03 5.03
C ARG A 176 2.36 7.59 6.46
N PRO A 177 1.69 8.70 6.78
CA PRO A 177 1.69 9.21 8.14
C PRO A 177 1.02 8.19 9.05
N ARG A 178 1.71 7.78 10.12
CA ARG A 178 1.30 6.68 11.00
C ARG A 178 1.20 5.31 10.29
N GLY A 179 1.97 5.09 9.23
CA GLY A 179 2.11 3.80 8.53
C GLY A 179 1.18 3.57 7.32
N PHE A 180 0.02 4.22 7.27
CA PHE A 180 -1.00 3.92 6.25
C PHE A 180 -1.26 5.08 5.29
N THR A 181 -1.52 4.77 4.02
CA THR A 181 -1.90 5.74 2.97
C THR A 181 -3.35 6.26 3.12
N THR A 182 -4.14 5.61 3.97
CA THR A 182 -5.58 5.85 4.18
C THR A 182 -5.90 6.88 5.27
N VAL A 183 -4.90 7.50 5.91
CA VAL A 183 -5.12 8.46 7.01
C VAL A 183 -5.61 9.81 6.47
N ALA A 184 -6.93 9.99 6.46
CA ALA A 184 -7.66 11.11 5.85
C ALA A 184 -7.11 12.52 6.18
N GLU A 185 -6.56 12.72 7.38
CA GLU A 185 -6.00 14.00 7.83
C GLU A 185 -4.87 14.53 6.92
N TYR A 186 -4.13 13.64 6.27
CA TYR A 186 -2.95 13.97 5.46
C TYR A 186 -3.17 13.77 3.96
N GLN A 187 -4.34 13.28 3.54
CA GLN A 187 -4.67 13.04 2.13
C GLN A 187 -5.11 14.33 1.41
N THR A 188 -4.30 15.38 1.46
CA THR A 188 -4.58 16.63 0.76
C THR A 188 -4.55 16.44 -0.76
N MET A 189 -5.29 17.28 -1.49
CA MET A 189 -5.34 17.25 -2.95
C MET A 189 -4.65 18.49 -3.51
N SER A 190 -3.48 18.30 -4.13
CA SER A 190 -2.78 19.36 -4.86
C SER A 190 -3.30 19.50 -6.30
N HIS A 191 -3.00 20.63 -6.94
CA HIS A 191 -3.28 20.83 -8.37
C HIS A 191 -2.67 19.72 -9.24
N HIS A 192 -1.48 19.23 -8.87
CA HIS A 192 -0.80 18.13 -9.56
C HIS A 192 -1.57 16.80 -9.41
N HIS A 193 -2.06 16.47 -8.20
CA HIS A 193 -2.93 15.30 -8.01
C HIS A 193 -4.18 15.36 -8.89
N LEU A 194 -4.86 16.51 -8.93
CA LEU A 194 -6.07 16.69 -9.74
C LEU A 194 -5.77 16.55 -11.24
N ALA A 195 -4.67 17.12 -11.73
CA ALA A 195 -4.25 17.00 -13.12
C ALA A 195 -3.90 15.55 -13.51
N ARG A 196 -3.21 14.80 -12.65
CA ARG A 196 -2.92 13.37 -12.85
C ARG A 196 -4.19 12.52 -12.78
N HIS A 197 -5.11 12.83 -11.87
CA HIS A 197 -6.42 12.16 -11.78
C HIS A 197 -7.23 12.33 -13.06
N LEU A 198 -7.32 13.55 -13.59
CA LEU A 198 -8.00 13.84 -14.86
C LEU A 198 -7.42 13.00 -16.01
N ALA A 199 -6.09 12.94 -16.14
CA ALA A 199 -5.43 12.14 -17.16
C ALA A 199 -5.69 10.63 -17.00
N VAL A 200 -5.71 10.12 -15.77
CA VAL A 200 -6.03 8.72 -15.46
C VAL A 200 -7.50 8.39 -15.75
N VAL A 201 -8.44 9.29 -15.46
CA VAL A 201 -9.85 9.15 -15.83
C VAL A 201 -10.04 9.16 -17.34
N ASP A 202 -9.35 10.06 -18.05
CA ASP A 202 -9.42 10.13 -19.51
C ASP A 202 -8.87 8.84 -20.15
N GLU A 203 -7.73 8.32 -19.69
CA GLU A 203 -7.16 7.06 -20.17
C GLU A 203 -8.05 5.85 -19.84
N ALA A 204 -8.61 5.79 -18.63
CA ALA A 204 -9.53 4.74 -18.22
C ALA A 204 -10.81 4.71 -19.08
N LEU A 205 -11.34 5.89 -19.42
CA LEU A 205 -12.48 6.02 -20.33
C LEU A 205 -12.09 5.68 -21.78
N ASP A 206 -10.93 6.11 -22.26
CA ASP A 206 -10.42 5.72 -23.58
C ASP A 206 -10.34 4.21 -23.71
N GLU A 207 -9.76 3.52 -22.73
CA GLU A 207 -9.65 2.05 -22.76
C GLU A 207 -11.01 1.36 -22.68
N ALA A 208 -11.92 1.82 -21.81
CA ALA A 208 -13.24 1.23 -21.68
C ALA A 208 -14.06 1.36 -22.98
N PHE A 209 -14.11 2.56 -23.56
CA PHE A 209 -14.82 2.79 -24.82
C PHE A 209 -14.13 2.11 -26.00
N ARG A 210 -12.78 2.04 -26.03
CA ARG A 210 -12.03 1.26 -27.03
C ARG A 210 -12.41 -0.22 -26.95
N ARG A 211 -12.34 -0.84 -25.78
CA ARG A 211 -12.68 -2.26 -25.59
C ARG A 211 -14.12 -2.59 -25.93
N ALA A 212 -15.07 -1.73 -25.56
CA ALA A 212 -16.48 -1.97 -25.83
C ALA A 212 -16.90 -1.78 -27.30
N LEU A 213 -16.20 -0.90 -28.04
CA LEU A 213 -16.57 -0.51 -29.41
C LEU A 213 -15.62 -1.07 -30.50
N ASN A 214 -14.38 -1.36 -30.16
CA ASN A 214 -13.33 -1.87 -31.06
C ASN A 214 -12.45 -2.89 -30.32
N PRO A 215 -13.01 -4.04 -29.86
CA PRO A 215 -12.23 -5.11 -29.27
C PRO A 215 -11.14 -5.62 -30.21
N THR A 216 -9.98 -5.95 -29.64
CA THR A 216 -8.82 -6.53 -30.33
C THR A 216 -8.83 -8.04 -30.20
N GLU A 217 -8.31 -8.76 -31.20
CA GLU A 217 -8.13 -10.21 -31.11
C GLU A 217 -7.17 -10.58 -29.96
N GLU A 218 -7.54 -11.57 -29.14
CA GLU A 218 -6.70 -12.07 -28.05
C GLU A 218 -5.46 -12.78 -28.61
N CYS A 219 -4.27 -12.37 -28.18
CA CYS A 219 -3.06 -13.09 -28.56
C CYS A 219 -2.97 -14.44 -27.83
N HIS A 220 -3.04 -15.55 -28.57
CA HIS A 220 -2.70 -16.90 -28.08
C HIS A 220 -1.54 -17.48 -28.88
N ARG A 221 -0.53 -18.02 -28.18
CA ARG A 221 0.62 -18.74 -28.75
C ARG A 221 0.92 -19.97 -27.92
N ASP A 222 0.96 -21.13 -28.55
CA ASP A 222 1.54 -22.35 -27.99
C ASP A 222 2.93 -22.54 -28.63
N LEU A 223 3.97 -22.42 -27.80
CA LEU A 223 5.35 -22.35 -28.23
C LEU A 223 6.08 -23.65 -27.90
N GLU A 224 6.34 -24.44 -28.94
CA GLU A 224 7.23 -25.60 -28.88
C GLU A 224 8.71 -25.17 -28.76
N PRO A 225 9.63 -26.05 -28.32
CA PRO A 225 11.03 -25.71 -28.07
C PRO A 225 11.77 -25.06 -29.25
N ARG A 226 11.37 -25.37 -30.49
CA ARG A 226 11.92 -24.75 -31.71
C ARG A 226 11.54 -23.29 -31.90
N ALA A 227 10.40 -22.85 -31.35
CA ALA A 227 9.98 -21.45 -31.34
C ALA A 227 10.59 -20.66 -30.16
N ILE A 228 10.91 -21.36 -29.06
CA ILE A 228 11.52 -20.79 -27.85
C ILE A 228 13.04 -20.58 -28.03
N ALA A 229 13.74 -21.56 -28.59
CA ALA A 229 15.19 -21.54 -28.78
C ALA A 229 15.62 -20.73 -30.00
N ARG A 230 16.92 -20.43 -30.08
CA ARG A 230 17.54 -19.79 -31.26
C ARG A 230 17.30 -20.62 -32.53
N SER A 231 16.94 -19.95 -33.63
CA SER A 231 16.68 -20.59 -34.93
C SER A 231 17.95 -20.98 -35.70
N ASN A 232 19.07 -20.27 -35.51
CA ASN A 232 20.35 -20.55 -36.17
C ASN A 232 21.43 -20.90 -35.14
N PRO A 233 21.85 -22.19 -35.03
CA PRO A 233 22.88 -22.62 -34.08
C PRO A 233 24.25 -21.95 -34.27
N ARG A 234 24.58 -21.48 -35.48
CA ARG A 234 25.85 -20.75 -35.76
C ARG A 234 25.84 -19.33 -35.20
N ARG A 235 24.68 -18.78 -34.86
CA ARG A 235 24.54 -17.44 -34.29
C ARG A 235 24.84 -17.48 -32.78
N ARG A 236 25.82 -16.67 -32.34
CA ARG A 236 25.94 -16.31 -30.92
C ARG A 236 24.81 -15.35 -30.58
N CYS A 237 24.06 -15.63 -29.52
CA CYS A 237 22.95 -14.79 -29.08
C CYS A 237 22.70 -14.97 -27.58
N ARG A 238 21.55 -14.49 -27.09
CA ARG A 238 21.12 -14.65 -25.70
C ARG A 238 19.80 -15.41 -25.55
N GLU A 239 19.24 -15.89 -26.67
CA GLU A 239 18.13 -16.85 -26.65
C GLU A 239 18.59 -18.22 -26.11
N PRO A 240 17.68 -19.07 -25.60
CA PRO A 240 17.95 -20.46 -25.28
C PRO A 240 18.62 -21.23 -26.44
N GLU A 241 19.32 -22.30 -26.13
CA GLU A 241 19.86 -23.22 -27.14
C GLU A 241 18.98 -24.47 -27.29
N MET A 242 18.91 -25.03 -28.49
CA MET A 242 18.20 -26.26 -28.75
C MET A 242 19.09 -27.45 -28.36
N LEU A 243 18.68 -28.23 -27.36
CA LEU A 243 19.42 -29.41 -26.91
C LEU A 243 18.45 -30.57 -26.62
N ARG A 244 18.65 -31.70 -27.30
CA ARG A 244 17.88 -32.95 -27.13
C ARG A 244 16.36 -32.76 -27.14
N GLY A 245 15.87 -31.85 -27.98
CA GLY A 245 14.44 -31.56 -28.14
C GLY A 245 13.90 -30.42 -27.27
N GLN A 246 14.67 -29.90 -26.31
CA GLN A 246 14.25 -28.83 -25.39
C GLN A 246 14.98 -27.52 -25.65
N ALA A 247 14.39 -26.41 -25.19
CA ALA A 247 15.00 -25.09 -25.20
C ALA A 247 15.74 -24.86 -23.86
N VAL A 248 17.06 -24.96 -23.87
CA VAL A 248 17.90 -24.98 -22.65
C VAL A 248 18.54 -23.63 -22.36
N VAL A 249 18.50 -23.24 -21.08
CA VAL A 249 19.19 -22.07 -20.51
C VAL A 249 20.05 -22.53 -19.34
N TRP A 250 21.37 -22.36 -19.46
CA TRP A 250 22.31 -22.69 -18.39
C TRP A 250 22.43 -21.58 -17.36
N SER A 251 22.74 -21.95 -16.12
CA SER A 251 23.09 -21.01 -15.04
C SER A 251 24.25 -20.11 -15.45
N SER A 252 24.09 -18.78 -15.35
CA SER A 252 25.12 -17.82 -15.74
C SER A 252 24.92 -16.44 -15.11
N THR A 253 25.98 -15.62 -15.12
CA THR A 253 25.92 -14.18 -14.81
C THR A 253 25.63 -13.30 -16.03
N MET A 254 25.49 -13.89 -17.22
CA MET A 254 25.19 -13.19 -18.47
C MET A 254 23.79 -12.54 -18.43
N ALA A 255 23.73 -11.20 -18.49
CA ALA A 255 22.45 -10.48 -18.53
C ALA A 255 21.63 -10.83 -19.79
N TYR A 256 20.31 -11.02 -19.65
CA TYR A 256 19.37 -11.34 -20.74
C TYR A 256 19.60 -12.71 -21.41
N TYR A 257 20.47 -13.57 -20.87
CA TYR A 257 20.58 -14.95 -21.34
C TYR A 257 19.38 -15.76 -20.83
N GLY A 258 18.60 -16.31 -21.75
CA GLY A 258 17.28 -16.87 -21.47
C GLY A 258 16.11 -15.97 -21.90
N ARG A 259 16.36 -14.86 -22.62
CA ARG A 259 15.29 -14.06 -23.26
C ARG A 259 14.58 -14.87 -24.35
N ILE A 260 13.26 -14.72 -24.47
CA ILE A 260 12.42 -15.53 -25.37
C ILE A 260 11.60 -14.61 -26.30
N PRO A 261 12.14 -14.16 -27.45
CA PRO A 261 11.44 -13.23 -28.35
C PRO A 261 10.07 -13.70 -28.85
N ALA A 262 9.82 -15.01 -28.92
CA ALA A 262 8.49 -15.55 -29.26
C ALA A 262 7.40 -15.22 -28.23
N THR A 263 7.77 -14.80 -27.01
CA THR A 263 6.85 -14.31 -25.96
C THR A 263 6.64 -12.80 -25.97
N THR A 264 7.11 -12.08 -27.01
CA THR A 264 6.95 -10.62 -27.10
C THR A 264 5.46 -10.24 -27.16
N ALA A 265 5.00 -9.43 -26.21
CA ALA A 265 3.64 -8.93 -26.16
C ALA A 265 3.34 -8.03 -27.38
N PRO A 266 2.34 -8.36 -28.22
CA PRO A 266 1.97 -7.53 -29.37
C PRO A 266 1.22 -6.25 -28.98
N ASN A 267 0.56 -6.25 -27.82
CA ASN A 267 -0.20 -5.14 -27.26
C ASN A 267 0.06 -5.07 -25.75
N ASP A 268 -0.27 -3.93 -25.16
CA ASP A 268 -0.40 -3.76 -23.71
C ASP A 268 -1.53 -4.66 -23.19
N GLY A 269 -1.26 -5.49 -22.18
CA GLY A 269 -2.28 -6.40 -21.66
C GLY A 269 -1.83 -7.32 -20.54
N TRP A 270 -2.80 -7.99 -19.90
CA TRP A 270 -2.53 -9.14 -19.03
C TRP A 270 -2.32 -10.39 -19.87
N TYR A 271 -1.31 -11.17 -19.50
CA TYR A 271 -0.96 -12.43 -20.15
C TYR A 271 -0.87 -13.55 -19.13
N GLN A 272 -1.67 -14.59 -19.36
CA GLN A 272 -1.58 -15.87 -18.68
C GLN A 272 -0.49 -16.72 -19.34
N PHE A 273 0.44 -17.21 -18.53
CA PHE A 273 1.49 -18.12 -18.98
C PHE A 273 1.38 -19.48 -18.28
N ARG A 274 1.73 -20.54 -19.04
CA ARG A 274 2.07 -21.86 -18.53
C ARG A 274 3.39 -22.30 -19.14
N VAL A 275 4.38 -22.58 -18.30
CA VAL A 275 5.74 -22.96 -18.70
C VAL A 275 6.00 -24.39 -18.23
N SER A 276 6.06 -25.34 -19.16
CA SER A 276 6.44 -26.73 -18.89
C SER A 276 7.96 -26.86 -19.02
N CYS A 277 8.63 -27.41 -18.00
CA CYS A 277 10.09 -27.45 -17.93
C CYS A 277 10.64 -28.51 -16.97
N SER A 278 11.91 -28.88 -17.17
CA SER A 278 12.66 -29.82 -16.34
C SER A 278 14.10 -29.35 -16.13
N GLY A 279 14.71 -29.77 -15.03
CA GLY A 279 16.09 -29.46 -14.68
C GLY A 279 17.10 -30.24 -15.54
N LYS A 280 18.28 -29.66 -15.73
CA LYS A 280 19.45 -30.27 -16.37
C LYS A 280 20.65 -30.16 -15.45
N ASN A 281 21.35 -31.28 -15.24
CA ASN A 281 22.44 -31.38 -14.25
C ASN A 281 22.00 -30.84 -12.89
N VAL A 282 20.89 -31.35 -12.36
CA VAL A 282 20.32 -30.92 -11.08
C VAL A 282 21.36 -31.19 -9.97
N PRO A 283 21.66 -30.21 -9.09
CA PRO A 283 22.60 -30.42 -7.99
C PRO A 283 22.11 -31.47 -6.97
N GLU A 284 23.06 -32.12 -6.30
CA GLU A 284 22.78 -32.95 -5.11
C GLU A 284 22.12 -32.15 -3.97
N THR A 285 22.28 -30.82 -3.95
CA THR A 285 21.66 -29.90 -2.97
C THR A 285 20.18 -29.61 -3.23
N GLY A 286 19.53 -30.29 -4.17
CA GLY A 286 18.14 -30.09 -4.55
C GLY A 286 17.96 -29.36 -5.88
N GLY A 287 16.73 -28.90 -6.14
CA GLY A 287 16.31 -28.36 -7.43
C GLY A 287 16.95 -27.02 -7.82
N ILE A 288 16.74 -26.65 -9.08
CA ILE A 288 17.35 -25.47 -9.70
C ILE A 288 16.41 -24.27 -9.57
N TRP A 289 16.74 -23.32 -8.70
CA TRP A 289 15.96 -22.09 -8.57
C TRP A 289 16.10 -21.19 -9.81
N THR A 290 14.96 -20.99 -10.45
CA THR A 290 14.77 -20.29 -11.71
C THR A 290 13.92 -19.04 -11.48
N ALA A 291 14.30 -17.95 -12.14
CA ALA A 291 13.55 -16.71 -12.14
C ALA A 291 12.96 -16.43 -13.53
N ILE A 292 11.78 -15.82 -13.52
CA ILE A 292 11.12 -15.24 -14.68
C ILE A 292 11.14 -13.72 -14.51
N HIS A 293 11.59 -13.01 -15.54
CA HIS A 293 11.52 -11.56 -15.63
C HIS A 293 10.79 -11.13 -16.91
N SER A 294 10.33 -9.88 -16.97
CA SER A 294 9.89 -9.23 -18.20
C SER A 294 10.69 -7.98 -18.53
N GLY A 295 10.81 -7.71 -19.83
CA GLY A 295 11.38 -6.47 -20.37
C GLY A 295 11.70 -6.58 -21.85
N PRO A 296 12.14 -5.49 -22.50
CA PRO A 296 12.50 -5.51 -23.92
C PRO A 296 13.84 -6.24 -24.20
N CYS A 297 14.61 -6.61 -23.15
CA CYS A 297 15.82 -7.43 -23.25
C CYS A 297 16.90 -6.89 -24.24
N ILE A 298 17.03 -5.56 -24.30
CA ILE A 298 18.02 -4.79 -25.07
C ILE A 298 19.04 -4.10 -24.15
N SER A 299 20.21 -3.74 -24.67
CA SER A 299 21.31 -3.15 -23.88
C SER A 299 21.02 -1.79 -23.24
N THR A 300 20.07 -1.04 -23.79
CA THR A 300 19.60 0.26 -23.27
C THR A 300 18.37 0.13 -22.37
N ALA A 301 17.88 -1.09 -22.13
CA ALA A 301 16.72 -1.32 -21.27
C ALA A 301 17.03 -0.99 -19.79
N PRO A 302 16.04 -0.54 -19.01
CA PRO A 302 16.13 -0.58 -17.56
C PRO A 302 16.26 -2.04 -17.06
N ILE A 303 16.49 -2.18 -15.75
CA ILE A 303 16.51 -3.49 -15.07
C ILE A 303 15.20 -4.23 -15.36
N LEU A 304 15.26 -5.52 -15.69
CA LEU A 304 14.08 -6.34 -15.96
C LEU A 304 13.19 -6.46 -14.72
N THR A 305 11.88 -6.37 -14.91
CA THR A 305 10.90 -6.56 -13.83
C THR A 305 10.86 -8.04 -13.45
N ALA A 306 11.14 -8.36 -12.19
CA ALA A 306 11.01 -9.74 -11.69
C ALA A 306 9.52 -10.11 -11.55
N LEU A 307 9.14 -11.27 -12.08
CA LEU A 307 7.75 -11.73 -12.12
C LEU A 307 7.48 -12.89 -11.16
N LYS A 308 8.36 -13.90 -11.17
CA LYS A 308 8.21 -15.13 -10.37
C LYS A 308 9.54 -15.83 -10.16
N ALA A 309 9.69 -16.50 -9.03
CA ALA A 309 10.73 -17.49 -8.78
C ALA A 309 10.09 -18.87 -8.52
N PHE A 310 10.78 -19.93 -8.90
CA PHE A 310 10.35 -21.32 -8.68
C PHE A 310 11.54 -22.28 -8.70
N GLU A 311 11.40 -23.44 -8.07
CA GLU A 311 12.37 -24.53 -8.14
C GLU A 311 12.02 -25.50 -9.28
N VAL A 312 13.03 -26.14 -9.86
CA VAL A 312 12.85 -27.14 -10.93
C VAL A 312 13.68 -28.38 -10.60
N GLY A 313 13.01 -29.51 -10.38
CA GLY A 313 13.63 -30.83 -10.24
C GLY A 313 13.96 -31.50 -11.58
N GLU A 314 14.35 -32.78 -11.56
CA GLU A 314 14.60 -33.55 -12.80
C GLU A 314 13.29 -33.90 -13.55
N ALA A 315 12.21 -34.12 -12.81
CA ALA A 315 10.88 -34.33 -13.37
C ALA A 315 10.38 -33.08 -14.10
N SER A 316 9.57 -33.26 -15.14
CA SER A 316 8.92 -32.13 -15.82
C SER A 316 7.80 -31.58 -14.95
N THR A 317 7.84 -30.28 -14.66
CA THR A 317 6.84 -29.53 -13.91
C THR A 317 6.30 -28.38 -14.76
N ALA A 318 5.07 -27.93 -14.47
CA ALA A 318 4.41 -26.86 -15.19
C ALA A 318 4.12 -25.68 -14.26
N VAL A 319 4.78 -24.55 -14.51
CA VAL A 319 4.58 -23.33 -13.71
C VAL A 319 3.64 -22.38 -14.40
N GLU A 320 2.61 -21.99 -13.67
CA GLU A 320 1.61 -21.03 -14.11
C GLU A 320 1.74 -19.70 -13.37
N PHE A 321 1.55 -18.60 -14.11
CA PHE A 321 1.46 -17.24 -13.58
C PHE A 321 0.68 -16.33 -14.54
N GLU A 322 0.35 -15.13 -14.09
CA GLU A 322 -0.32 -14.10 -14.89
C GLU A 322 0.38 -12.77 -14.61
N THR A 323 0.56 -11.94 -15.63
CA THR A 323 1.30 -10.68 -15.50
C THR A 323 0.86 -9.67 -16.54
N TRP A 324 0.90 -8.39 -16.20
CA TRP A 324 0.85 -7.32 -17.18
C TRP A 324 2.15 -7.25 -17.98
N LEU A 325 2.06 -7.21 -19.31
CA LEU A 325 3.18 -6.91 -20.19
C LEU A 325 2.87 -5.67 -21.04
N PRO A 326 3.72 -4.63 -20.99
CA PRO A 326 3.75 -3.59 -22.01
C PRO A 326 4.12 -4.16 -23.39
N THR A 327 3.63 -3.50 -24.44
CA THR A 327 3.94 -3.83 -25.83
C THR A 327 5.46 -3.90 -26.05
N GLY A 328 5.93 -4.97 -26.70
CA GLY A 328 7.36 -5.19 -26.95
C GLY A 328 8.15 -5.78 -25.77
N HIS A 329 7.57 -5.94 -24.58
CA HIS A 329 8.19 -6.73 -23.52
C HIS A 329 8.07 -8.24 -23.83
N MET A 330 9.10 -9.00 -23.44
CA MET A 330 9.15 -10.46 -23.55
C MET A 330 9.64 -11.07 -22.23
N LEU A 331 9.49 -12.38 -22.08
CA LEU A 331 10.03 -13.12 -20.93
C LEU A 331 11.54 -13.35 -21.05
N GLU A 332 12.23 -13.26 -19.91
CA GLU A 332 13.53 -13.90 -19.65
C GLU A 332 13.31 -15.01 -18.62
N ILE A 333 13.69 -16.25 -18.93
CA ILE A 333 13.64 -17.38 -18.00
C ILE A 333 15.06 -17.95 -17.85
N ARG A 334 15.59 -17.96 -16.62
CA ARG A 334 16.94 -18.50 -16.36
C ARG A 334 17.14 -18.97 -14.91
N PRO A 335 18.07 -19.91 -14.65
CA PRO A 335 18.52 -20.20 -13.31
C PRO A 335 19.15 -18.95 -12.67
N GLN A 336 18.67 -18.56 -11.48
CA GLN A 336 19.17 -17.38 -10.75
C GLN A 336 19.60 -17.71 -9.30
N ASP A 337 19.85 -18.98 -9.01
CA ASP A 337 20.47 -19.38 -7.75
C ASP A 337 21.92 -18.85 -7.63
N SER A 338 22.31 -18.37 -6.44
CA SER A 338 23.69 -17.98 -6.10
C SER A 338 24.55 -19.13 -5.57
N THR A 339 23.94 -20.23 -5.14
CA THR A 339 24.60 -21.39 -4.54
C THR A 339 25.06 -22.42 -5.57
N ILE A 340 24.51 -22.40 -6.79
CA ILE A 340 24.85 -23.34 -7.87
C ILE A 340 26.07 -22.89 -8.69
N LYS A 341 26.80 -23.87 -9.24
CA LYS A 341 27.88 -23.65 -10.22
C LYS A 341 27.33 -22.93 -11.47
N ARG A 342 28.07 -21.96 -12.02
CA ARG A 342 27.64 -21.14 -13.17
C ARG A 342 28.57 -21.31 -14.38
N ALA A 343 28.00 -21.32 -15.59
CA ALA A 343 28.73 -21.33 -16.85
C ALA A 343 29.52 -20.03 -17.07
N ARG A 344 30.70 -20.17 -17.67
CA ARG A 344 31.51 -19.08 -18.20
C ARG A 344 31.41 -19.10 -19.73
N PHE A 345 30.81 -18.07 -20.30
CA PHE A 345 30.72 -17.88 -21.75
C PHE A 345 31.69 -16.80 -22.20
N ARG A 346 32.33 -16.96 -23.38
CA ARG A 346 33.28 -15.98 -23.91
C ARG A 346 32.55 -14.95 -24.78
N GLY A 347 32.89 -13.67 -24.60
CA GLY A 347 32.19 -12.56 -25.25
C GLY A 347 30.78 -12.30 -24.71
N GLY A 348 30.14 -11.21 -25.12
CA GLY A 348 28.83 -10.77 -24.60
C GLY A 348 27.60 -11.58 -25.04
N GLN A 349 27.81 -12.77 -25.61
CA GLN A 349 26.80 -13.66 -26.22
C GLN A 349 27.24 -15.12 -26.11
N VAL A 350 26.26 -16.02 -25.99
CA VAL A 350 26.46 -17.47 -25.80
C VAL A 350 26.42 -18.20 -27.14
N GLY A 351 27.38 -19.09 -27.42
CA GLY A 351 27.35 -20.02 -28.55
C GLY A 351 26.56 -21.30 -28.23
N ALA A 352 26.00 -21.96 -29.24
CA ALA A 352 25.37 -23.27 -29.05
C ALA A 352 26.44 -24.33 -28.71
N GLY A 353 26.13 -25.24 -27.79
CA GLY A 353 27.03 -26.27 -27.28
C GLY A 353 28.07 -25.78 -26.27
N GLU A 354 28.11 -24.49 -25.91
CA GLU A 354 29.11 -23.96 -24.98
C GLU A 354 28.83 -24.30 -23.50
N GLY A 355 27.58 -24.59 -23.14
CA GLY A 355 27.18 -24.82 -21.74
C GLY A 355 27.31 -26.27 -21.28
N GLU A 356 26.84 -27.23 -22.08
CA GLU A 356 26.80 -28.66 -21.74
C GLU A 356 28.18 -29.22 -21.32
N PRO A 357 29.31 -28.96 -22.03
CA PRO A 357 30.62 -29.46 -21.63
C PRO A 357 31.11 -28.95 -20.27
N GLN A 358 30.56 -27.84 -19.77
CA GLN A 358 30.93 -27.27 -18.48
C GLN A 358 30.30 -28.03 -17.30
N LYS A 359 29.34 -28.93 -17.54
CA LYS A 359 28.56 -29.66 -16.51
C LYS A 359 28.06 -28.69 -15.42
N VAL A 360 27.22 -27.74 -15.83
CA VAL A 360 26.56 -26.78 -14.93
C VAL A 360 25.06 -27.03 -14.92
N PRO A 361 24.33 -26.64 -13.86
CA PRO A 361 22.89 -26.74 -13.85
C PRO A 361 22.24 -25.80 -14.86
N GLY A 362 21.11 -26.21 -15.43
CA GLY A 362 20.30 -25.46 -16.38
C GLY A 362 18.84 -25.85 -16.33
N ILE A 363 17.98 -25.05 -16.97
CA ILE A 363 16.57 -25.36 -17.18
C ILE A 363 16.38 -25.76 -18.65
N GLY A 364 15.69 -26.88 -18.90
CA GLY A 364 15.17 -27.25 -20.21
C GLY A 364 13.68 -26.94 -20.26
N ILE A 365 13.28 -26.07 -21.19
CA ILE A 365 11.88 -25.69 -21.39
C ILE A 365 11.28 -26.60 -22.48
N ASP A 366 10.20 -27.27 -22.13
CA ASP A 366 9.43 -28.19 -22.96
C ASP A 366 8.36 -27.46 -23.76
N GLN A 367 7.65 -26.50 -23.15
CA GLN A 367 6.58 -25.76 -23.80
C GLN A 367 6.30 -24.43 -23.09
N ILE A 368 5.87 -23.42 -23.84
CA ILE A 368 5.28 -22.20 -23.26
C ILE A 368 3.95 -21.90 -23.95
N THR A 369 2.84 -21.97 -23.21
CA THR A 369 1.58 -21.35 -23.62
C THR A 369 1.55 -19.91 -23.10
N MET A 370 1.22 -18.98 -24.00
CA MET A 370 1.01 -17.56 -23.74
C MET A 370 -0.39 -17.20 -24.25
N ARG A 371 -1.26 -16.73 -23.36
CA ARG A 371 -2.60 -16.25 -23.72
C ARG A 371 -2.85 -14.86 -23.13
N GLN A 372 -3.24 -13.90 -23.95
CA GLN A 372 -3.78 -12.62 -23.50
C GLN A 372 -5.12 -12.88 -22.81
N VAL A 373 -5.29 -12.31 -21.62
CA VAL A 373 -6.49 -12.46 -20.81
C VAL A 373 -7.01 -11.11 -20.39
N HIS A 374 -8.32 -11.03 -20.18
CA HIS A 374 -8.98 -9.86 -19.63
C HIS A 374 -9.78 -10.27 -18.40
N ARG A 375 -9.80 -9.41 -17.38
CA ARG A 375 -10.55 -9.65 -16.14
C ARG A 375 -12.06 -9.57 -16.36
N TYR A 376 -12.46 -8.86 -17.40
CA TYR A 376 -13.85 -8.65 -17.82
C TYR A 376 -13.98 -8.99 -19.30
N SER A 377 -15.10 -9.59 -19.70
CA SER A 377 -15.41 -9.83 -21.11
C SER A 377 -15.75 -8.50 -21.82
N VAL A 378 -15.74 -8.50 -23.16
CA VAL A 378 -16.20 -7.34 -23.94
C VAL A 378 -17.65 -6.98 -23.59
N GLN A 379 -18.49 -7.99 -23.38
CA GLN A 379 -19.88 -7.88 -22.97
C GLN A 379 -20.03 -7.22 -21.59
N ASP A 380 -19.14 -7.52 -20.63
CA ASP A 380 -19.14 -6.86 -19.32
C ASP A 380 -18.81 -5.36 -19.42
N VAL A 381 -17.88 -4.97 -20.30
CA VAL A 381 -17.55 -3.55 -20.56
C VAL A 381 -18.73 -2.85 -21.24
N GLN A 382 -19.32 -3.49 -22.25
CA GLN A 382 -20.50 -3.00 -22.96
C GLN A 382 -21.69 -2.78 -22.01
N GLN A 383 -22.01 -3.78 -21.18
CA GLN A 383 -23.08 -3.69 -20.18
C GLN A 383 -22.81 -2.57 -19.15
N ARG A 384 -21.55 -2.39 -18.72
CA ARG A 384 -21.18 -1.32 -17.78
C ARG A 384 -21.31 0.08 -18.37
N LEU A 385 -20.94 0.27 -19.64
CA LEU A 385 -20.96 1.57 -20.31
C LEU A 385 -22.32 1.92 -20.91
N PHE A 386 -23.04 0.95 -21.45
CA PHE A 386 -24.23 1.16 -22.28
C PHE A 386 -25.50 0.52 -21.72
N GLY A 387 -25.43 -0.26 -20.64
CA GLY A 387 -26.59 -0.91 -20.04
C GLY A 387 -27.37 -1.74 -21.07
N SER A 388 -28.69 -1.53 -21.14
CA SER A 388 -29.57 -2.19 -22.11
C SER A 388 -29.71 -1.47 -23.45
N VAL A 389 -28.75 -0.60 -23.84
CA VAL A 389 -28.75 0.04 -25.16
C VAL A 389 -28.28 -0.95 -26.21
N GLU A 390 -29.04 -1.02 -27.31
CA GLU A 390 -28.74 -1.86 -28.47
C GLU A 390 -27.42 -1.42 -29.13
N LEU A 391 -26.53 -2.40 -29.37
CA LEU A 391 -25.26 -2.19 -30.06
C LEU A 391 -25.34 -2.83 -31.44
N GLU A 392 -25.26 -2.01 -32.49
CA GLU A 392 -25.17 -2.49 -33.86
C GLU A 392 -23.73 -2.93 -34.16
N GLU A 393 -23.57 -4.19 -34.58
CA GLU A 393 -22.29 -4.73 -35.04
C GLU A 393 -22.00 -4.31 -36.48
N LYS A 394 -20.76 -3.90 -36.72
CA LYS A 394 -20.18 -3.43 -37.98
C LYS A 394 -18.97 -4.31 -38.32
N PRO A 395 -18.54 -4.36 -39.60
CA PRO A 395 -17.39 -5.16 -40.01
C PRO A 395 -16.13 -4.92 -39.16
N LEU A 396 -15.32 -5.98 -38.99
CA LEU A 396 -14.13 -6.03 -38.13
C LEU A 396 -14.47 -5.91 -36.62
N ASN A 397 -15.57 -6.55 -36.19
CA ASN A 397 -16.04 -6.62 -34.80
C ASN A 397 -16.16 -5.24 -34.13
N LYS A 398 -16.66 -4.25 -34.87
CA LYS A 398 -16.86 -2.88 -34.37
C LYS A 398 -18.29 -2.67 -33.94
N PHE A 399 -18.52 -2.01 -32.82
CA PHE A 399 -19.87 -1.79 -32.28
C PHE A 399 -20.24 -0.30 -32.28
N THR A 400 -21.52 0.00 -32.52
CA THR A 400 -22.07 1.37 -32.41
C THR A 400 -23.37 1.33 -31.59
N PRO A 401 -23.51 2.13 -30.51
CA PRO A 401 -24.74 2.20 -29.75
C PRO A 401 -25.85 2.94 -30.52
N VAL A 402 -27.05 2.37 -30.56
CA VAL A 402 -28.22 2.89 -31.28
C VAL A 402 -29.36 3.20 -30.28
N PRO A 403 -29.30 4.33 -29.55
CA PRO A 403 -30.30 4.67 -28.54
C PRO A 403 -31.63 5.15 -29.18
N LYS A 404 -32.75 4.51 -28.82
CA LYS A 404 -34.10 4.87 -29.31
C LYS A 404 -34.54 6.30 -28.96
N SER A 405 -34.02 6.86 -27.85
CA SER A 405 -34.22 8.26 -27.47
C SER A 405 -32.94 8.78 -26.81
N SER A 406 -32.02 9.30 -27.63
CA SER A 406 -30.65 9.64 -27.24
C SER A 406 -30.55 10.44 -25.94
N ARG A 407 -31.38 11.49 -25.76
CA ARG A 407 -31.32 12.34 -24.56
C ARG A 407 -31.85 11.65 -23.29
N LYS A 408 -32.93 10.87 -23.38
CA LYS A 408 -33.48 10.15 -22.22
C LYS A 408 -32.52 9.04 -21.77
N VAL A 409 -32.05 8.24 -22.73
CA VAL A 409 -31.09 7.16 -22.50
C VAL A 409 -29.78 7.70 -21.91
N LEU A 410 -29.28 8.82 -22.40
CA LEU A 410 -28.08 9.50 -21.87
C LEU A 410 -28.23 9.81 -20.37
N THR A 411 -29.37 10.37 -19.94
CA THR A 411 -29.65 10.65 -18.53
C THR A 411 -29.74 9.38 -17.68
N GLU A 412 -30.43 8.35 -18.18
CA GLU A 412 -30.59 7.05 -17.48
C GLU A 412 -29.23 6.34 -17.27
N LEU A 413 -28.36 6.36 -18.29
CA LEU A 413 -27.01 5.82 -18.21
C LEU A 413 -26.13 6.61 -17.23
N ILE A 414 -26.14 7.95 -17.28
CA ILE A 414 -25.39 8.79 -16.35
C ILE A 414 -25.85 8.55 -14.90
N HIS A 415 -27.15 8.38 -14.65
CA HIS A 415 -27.68 8.06 -13.32
C HIS A 415 -27.21 6.68 -12.82
N SER A 416 -27.35 5.64 -13.65
CA SER A 416 -26.89 4.28 -13.33
C SER A 416 -25.38 4.20 -13.10
N PHE A 417 -24.60 4.96 -13.87
CA PHE A 417 -23.16 5.09 -13.70
C PHE A 417 -22.79 5.83 -12.40
N ALA A 418 -23.44 6.96 -12.12
CA ALA A 418 -23.22 7.74 -10.90
C ALA A 418 -23.52 6.95 -9.62
N ARG A 419 -24.55 6.09 -9.61
CA ARG A 419 -24.84 5.21 -8.46
C ARG A 419 -23.67 4.30 -8.10
N ARG A 420 -23.03 3.69 -9.09
CA ARG A 420 -21.84 2.84 -8.90
C ARG A 420 -20.62 3.66 -8.52
N ALA A 421 -20.43 4.83 -9.13
CA ALA A 421 -19.30 5.72 -8.85
C ALA A 421 -19.36 6.37 -7.46
N PHE A 422 -20.54 6.80 -7.02
CA PHE A 422 -20.74 7.47 -5.73
C PHE A 422 -21.00 6.48 -4.58
N ARG A 423 -21.38 5.23 -4.91
CA ARG A 423 -21.57 4.09 -3.99
C ARG A 423 -22.70 4.30 -2.98
N ARG A 424 -23.69 5.10 -3.36
CA ARG A 424 -24.87 5.48 -2.57
C ARG A 424 -26.11 5.61 -3.46
N ASN A 425 -27.27 5.88 -2.87
CA ASN A 425 -28.38 6.42 -3.67
C ASN A 425 -28.01 7.80 -4.23
N VAL A 426 -28.50 8.07 -5.44
CA VAL A 426 -28.16 9.27 -6.22
C VAL A 426 -29.47 9.92 -6.65
N GLU A 427 -29.65 11.18 -6.28
CA GLU A 427 -30.79 12.00 -6.67
C GLU A 427 -30.50 12.71 -8.00
N GLN A 428 -31.48 13.40 -8.60
CA GLN A 428 -31.25 14.10 -9.87
C GLN A 428 -30.25 15.27 -9.72
N ASP A 429 -30.30 15.97 -8.59
CA ASP A 429 -29.43 17.11 -8.31
C ASP A 429 -27.95 16.72 -8.18
N ASP A 430 -27.66 15.49 -7.73
CA ASP A 430 -26.30 14.94 -7.64
C ASP A 430 -25.61 14.83 -9.02
N ILE A 431 -26.38 14.71 -10.10
CA ILE A 431 -25.87 14.49 -11.46
C ILE A 431 -26.21 15.61 -12.44
N VAL A 432 -26.86 16.69 -11.99
CA VAL A 432 -27.38 17.76 -12.86
C VAL A 432 -26.30 18.36 -13.76
N ASN A 433 -25.08 18.55 -13.25
CA ASN A 433 -23.94 19.06 -14.01
C ASN A 433 -23.50 18.10 -15.14
N ALA A 434 -23.42 16.79 -14.84
CA ALA A 434 -23.02 15.77 -15.80
C ALA A 434 -24.07 15.58 -16.90
N VAL A 435 -25.36 15.50 -16.52
CA VAL A 435 -26.48 15.38 -17.45
C VAL A 435 -26.65 16.62 -18.32
N SER A 436 -26.48 17.82 -17.75
CA SER A 436 -26.59 19.08 -18.50
C SER A 436 -25.46 19.22 -19.53
N LEU A 437 -24.20 18.99 -19.13
CA LEU A 437 -23.06 19.02 -20.05
C LEU A 437 -23.27 18.05 -21.23
N ALA A 438 -23.59 16.79 -20.92
CA ALA A 438 -23.80 15.76 -21.92
C ALA A 438 -25.00 16.07 -22.85
N SER A 439 -26.10 16.59 -22.28
CA SER A 439 -27.27 17.01 -23.06
C SER A 439 -26.95 18.16 -24.01
N ASN A 440 -26.21 19.17 -23.54
CA ASN A 440 -25.84 20.33 -24.34
C ASN A 440 -24.92 19.92 -25.50
N MET A 441 -23.89 19.13 -25.23
CA MET A 441 -23.02 18.57 -26.29
C MET A 441 -23.81 17.79 -27.34
N LEU A 442 -24.82 17.01 -26.94
CA LEU A 442 -25.69 16.29 -27.88
C LEU A 442 -26.55 17.26 -28.71
N SER A 443 -27.07 18.34 -28.11
CA SER A 443 -27.81 19.40 -28.80
C SER A 443 -26.93 20.23 -29.76
N GLU A 444 -25.63 20.36 -29.48
CA GLU A 444 -24.61 20.95 -30.34
C GLU A 444 -24.14 20.02 -31.48
N GLY A 445 -24.77 18.85 -31.64
CA GLY A 445 -24.46 17.90 -32.72
C GLY A 445 -23.26 16.99 -32.45
N ARG A 446 -22.74 16.92 -31.22
CA ARG A 446 -21.72 15.92 -30.85
C ARG A 446 -22.35 14.52 -30.83
N SER A 447 -21.54 13.50 -31.14
CA SER A 447 -22.02 12.11 -31.13
C SER A 447 -22.43 11.64 -29.73
N PHE A 448 -23.39 10.71 -29.66
CA PHE A 448 -23.88 10.14 -28.41
C PHE A 448 -22.74 9.61 -27.52
N ILE A 449 -21.75 8.91 -28.11
CA ILE A 449 -20.56 8.42 -27.41
C ILE A 449 -19.76 9.56 -26.78
N ALA A 450 -19.51 10.65 -27.52
CA ALA A 450 -18.74 11.79 -27.02
C ALA A 450 -19.45 12.49 -25.86
N SER A 451 -20.78 12.67 -25.96
CA SER A 451 -21.61 13.26 -24.90
C SER A 451 -21.69 12.36 -23.67
N LEU A 452 -21.88 11.04 -23.84
CA LEU A 452 -21.91 10.08 -22.74
C LEU A 452 -20.56 10.02 -22.00
N ARG A 453 -19.45 9.97 -22.74
CA ARG A 453 -18.09 10.02 -22.17
C ARG A 453 -17.86 11.31 -21.37
N ALA A 454 -18.33 12.46 -21.86
CA ALA A 454 -18.24 13.71 -21.12
C ALA A 454 -19.04 13.67 -19.80
N GLY A 455 -20.24 13.08 -19.81
CA GLY A 455 -21.03 12.83 -18.60
C GLY A 455 -20.30 11.94 -17.59
N TYR A 456 -19.78 10.78 -18.03
CA TYR A 456 -19.03 9.85 -17.17
C TYR A 456 -17.74 10.48 -16.62
N ARG A 457 -17.03 11.26 -17.44
CA ARG A 457 -15.86 12.04 -17.03
C ARG A 457 -16.21 13.03 -15.91
N THR A 458 -17.30 13.77 -16.02
CA THR A 458 -17.78 14.68 -14.97
C THR A 458 -18.05 13.93 -13.66
N ILE A 459 -18.69 12.77 -13.72
CA ILE A 459 -18.92 11.91 -12.54
C ILE A 459 -17.60 11.45 -11.91
N LEU A 460 -16.67 10.91 -12.71
CA LEU A 460 -15.36 10.41 -12.21
C LEU A 460 -14.38 11.50 -11.75
N CYS A 461 -14.69 12.77 -11.99
CA CYS A 461 -13.90 13.92 -11.52
C CYS A 461 -14.56 14.67 -10.36
N SER A 462 -15.73 14.22 -9.91
CA SER A 462 -16.48 14.83 -8.81
C SER A 462 -15.89 14.50 -7.42
N PRO A 463 -16.09 15.36 -6.40
CA PRO A 463 -15.79 15.04 -5.01
C PRO A 463 -16.45 13.74 -4.53
N GLU A 464 -17.67 13.46 -5.00
CA GLU A 464 -18.49 12.30 -4.63
C GLU A 464 -17.88 10.97 -5.10
N PHE A 465 -17.11 10.97 -6.19
CA PHE A 465 -16.29 9.83 -6.59
C PHE A 465 -14.94 9.79 -5.85
N LEU A 466 -14.24 10.92 -5.80
CA LEU A 466 -12.87 11.07 -5.28
C LEU A 466 -12.72 10.80 -3.78
N TYR A 467 -13.75 11.09 -3.00
CA TYR A 467 -13.73 10.99 -1.54
C TYR A 467 -14.82 10.06 -1.01
N LEU A 468 -14.48 9.28 0.01
CA LEU A 468 -15.44 8.70 0.92
C LEU A 468 -15.80 9.76 1.97
N LYS A 469 -17.04 10.23 1.92
CA LYS A 469 -17.63 11.14 2.89
C LYS A 469 -18.69 10.38 3.68
N GLU A 470 -18.66 10.57 4.99
CA GLU A 470 -19.64 10.04 5.93
C GLU A 470 -20.37 11.20 6.60
N ASN A 471 -21.60 10.96 7.04
CA ASN A 471 -22.35 11.91 7.82
C ASN A 471 -22.00 11.81 9.32
N PRO A 472 -22.09 12.89 10.11
CA PRO A 472 -21.93 12.83 11.56
C PRO A 472 -22.95 11.89 12.22
N GLY A 473 -22.52 11.11 13.22
CA GLY A 473 -23.37 10.16 13.94
C GLY A 473 -23.08 8.67 13.62
N PRO A 474 -24.08 7.79 13.81
CA PRO A 474 -24.03 6.40 13.34
C PRO A 474 -23.95 6.34 11.82
N LEU A 475 -23.24 5.36 11.29
CA LEU A 475 -23.11 5.18 9.84
C LEU A 475 -24.39 4.61 9.25
N ASN A 476 -24.79 5.10 8.08
CA ASN A 476 -25.81 4.43 7.27
C ASN A 476 -25.22 3.22 6.52
N ASP A 477 -26.08 2.36 6.00
CA ASP A 477 -25.62 1.10 5.43
C ASP A 477 -24.79 1.24 4.13
N TYR A 478 -24.91 2.33 3.36
CA TYR A 478 -24.02 2.59 2.22
C TYR A 478 -22.62 3.03 2.67
N GLU A 479 -22.52 3.76 3.79
CA GLU A 479 -21.25 4.10 4.45
C GLU A 479 -20.61 2.84 5.04
N ILE A 480 -21.39 1.94 5.65
CA ILE A 480 -20.93 0.63 6.14
C ILE A 480 -20.42 -0.22 4.97
N ALA A 481 -21.18 -0.34 3.87
CA ALA A 481 -20.79 -1.06 2.67
C ALA A 481 -19.45 -0.54 2.12
N SER A 482 -19.33 0.78 1.96
CA SER A 482 -18.11 1.44 1.45
C SER A 482 -16.92 1.25 2.38
N ARG A 483 -17.12 1.28 3.70
CA ARG A 483 -16.04 0.98 4.66
C ARG A 483 -15.56 -0.47 4.54
N LEU A 484 -16.49 -1.43 4.51
CA LEU A 484 -16.15 -2.86 4.43
C LEU A 484 -15.40 -3.17 3.13
N SER A 485 -15.88 -2.70 1.97
CA SER A 485 -15.26 -3.00 0.68
C SER A 485 -13.87 -2.36 0.55
N TYR A 486 -13.72 -1.06 0.83
CA TYR A 486 -12.43 -0.39 0.67
C TYR A 486 -11.39 -0.78 1.73
N PHE A 487 -11.81 -1.34 2.87
CA PHE A 487 -10.90 -1.90 3.87
C PHE A 487 -10.40 -3.29 3.47
N LEU A 488 -11.30 -4.20 3.03
CA LEU A 488 -10.97 -5.60 2.80
C LEU A 488 -10.46 -5.89 1.38
N THR A 489 -11.01 -5.25 0.36
CA THR A 489 -10.65 -5.50 -1.06
C THR A 489 -10.01 -4.29 -1.73
N GLY A 490 -10.16 -3.10 -1.17
CA GLY A 490 -9.74 -1.84 -1.80
C GLY A 490 -10.63 -1.42 -2.99
N CYS A 491 -11.76 -2.09 -3.18
CA CYS A 491 -12.71 -1.85 -4.27
C CYS A 491 -13.98 -1.12 -3.78
N PRO A 492 -14.79 -0.56 -4.69
CA PRO A 492 -16.18 -0.17 -4.41
C PRO A 492 -17.01 -1.37 -3.88
N PRO A 493 -18.14 -1.11 -3.20
CA PRO A 493 -19.05 -2.18 -2.79
C PRO A 493 -19.61 -2.93 -4.01
N ASP A 494 -19.53 -4.27 -3.97
CA ASP A 494 -20.16 -5.13 -4.97
C ASP A 494 -21.70 -5.07 -4.91
N ASP A 495 -22.36 -5.67 -5.90
CA ASP A 495 -23.82 -5.68 -6.01
C ASP A 495 -24.52 -6.32 -4.80
N THR A 496 -23.86 -7.26 -4.10
CA THR A 496 -24.38 -7.88 -2.88
C THR A 496 -24.40 -6.87 -1.73
N LEU A 497 -23.28 -6.19 -1.49
CA LEU A 497 -23.19 -5.12 -0.50
C LEU A 497 -24.14 -3.96 -0.83
N GLN A 498 -24.24 -3.54 -2.09
CA GLN A 498 -25.18 -2.48 -2.51
C GLN A 498 -26.64 -2.89 -2.30
N LYS A 499 -27.00 -4.15 -2.53
CA LYS A 499 -28.36 -4.68 -2.27
C LYS A 499 -28.67 -4.74 -0.78
N LEU A 500 -27.73 -5.19 0.05
CA LEU A 500 -27.87 -5.21 1.51
C LEU A 500 -27.97 -3.77 2.06
N ALA A 501 -27.18 -2.84 1.52
CA ALA A 501 -27.23 -1.43 1.89
C ALA A 501 -28.57 -0.78 1.54
N LYS A 502 -29.08 -1.02 0.32
CA LYS A 502 -30.41 -0.55 -0.12
C LYS A 502 -31.55 -1.08 0.75
N THR A 503 -31.35 -2.21 1.43
CA THR A 503 -32.36 -2.86 2.28
C THR A 503 -32.10 -2.72 3.78
N ASN A 504 -31.14 -1.86 4.18
CA ASN A 504 -30.77 -1.58 5.57
C ASN A 504 -30.40 -2.82 6.41
N GLN A 505 -29.76 -3.83 5.77
CA GLN A 505 -29.37 -5.08 6.44
C GLN A 505 -27.93 -5.08 6.99
N LEU A 506 -27.05 -4.18 6.55
CA LEU A 506 -25.67 -4.04 7.04
C LEU A 506 -25.59 -3.35 8.41
N SER A 507 -26.67 -2.76 8.90
CA SER A 507 -26.84 -2.38 10.30
C SER A 507 -26.81 -3.58 11.27
N ASP A 508 -27.12 -4.79 10.80
CA ASP A 508 -27.00 -6.03 11.60
C ASP A 508 -25.53 -6.52 11.71
N ALA A 509 -25.16 -7.01 12.90
CA ALA A 509 -23.79 -7.46 13.19
C ALA A 509 -23.45 -8.82 12.57
N GLY A 510 -24.41 -9.76 12.53
CA GLY A 510 -24.24 -11.07 11.91
C GLY A 510 -24.12 -10.97 10.39
N VAL A 511 -24.96 -10.14 9.76
CA VAL A 511 -24.87 -9.83 8.32
C VAL A 511 -23.49 -9.23 8.00
N ARG A 512 -23.00 -8.25 8.78
CA ARG A 512 -21.64 -7.73 8.59
C ARG A 512 -20.56 -8.80 8.71
N ARG A 513 -20.62 -9.66 9.73
CA ARG A 513 -19.62 -10.73 9.90
C ARG A 513 -19.60 -11.68 8.70
N HIS A 514 -20.77 -12.13 8.24
CA HIS A 514 -20.88 -12.97 7.05
C HIS A 514 -20.31 -12.28 5.78
N GLN A 515 -20.53 -10.97 5.62
CA GLN A 515 -19.92 -10.23 4.50
C GLN A 515 -18.40 -10.09 4.63
N VAL A 516 -17.84 -9.95 5.84
CA VAL A 516 -16.37 -9.98 6.05
C VAL A 516 -15.81 -11.33 5.61
N ASP A 517 -16.41 -12.43 6.08
CA ASP A 517 -15.95 -13.79 5.76
C ASP A 517 -16.06 -14.07 4.24
N ARG A 518 -17.09 -13.56 3.56
CA ARG A 518 -17.22 -13.63 2.09
C ARG A 518 -16.14 -12.82 1.36
N LEU A 519 -15.97 -11.55 1.71
CA LEU A 519 -15.02 -10.64 1.04
C LEU A 519 -13.56 -11.05 1.22
N LEU A 520 -13.25 -11.80 2.28
CA LEU A 520 -11.94 -12.41 2.52
C LEU A 520 -11.82 -13.83 1.93
N GLY A 521 -12.86 -14.40 1.33
CA GLY A 521 -12.86 -15.76 0.78
C GLY A 521 -12.88 -16.89 1.81
N LEU A 522 -13.16 -16.60 3.08
CA LEU A 522 -13.16 -17.58 4.19
C LEU A 522 -14.33 -18.57 4.08
N ALA A 523 -15.42 -18.18 3.41
CA ALA A 523 -16.62 -18.99 3.21
C ALA A 523 -16.47 -20.12 2.15
N GLY A 524 -15.25 -20.53 1.82
CA GLY A 524 -14.97 -21.59 0.84
C GLY A 524 -15.21 -21.21 -0.62
N THR A 525 -15.43 -19.92 -0.93
CA THR A 525 -15.57 -19.45 -2.30
C THR A 525 -14.23 -19.52 -3.02
N ARG A 526 -14.17 -20.23 -4.16
CA ARG A 526 -12.99 -20.27 -5.06
C ARG A 526 -12.82 -18.98 -5.88
N GLU A 527 -13.21 -17.85 -5.30
CA GLU A 527 -13.14 -16.54 -5.95
C GLU A 527 -11.68 -16.07 -5.99
N ARG A 528 -11.25 -15.68 -7.19
CA ARG A 528 -9.94 -15.04 -7.39
C ARG A 528 -10.03 -13.57 -6.99
N SER A 529 -8.89 -13.05 -6.57
CA SER A 529 -8.68 -11.64 -6.23
C SER A 529 -9.12 -10.69 -7.35
N HIS A 530 -9.39 -9.43 -7.00
CA HIS A 530 -9.61 -8.34 -7.94
C HIS A 530 -8.36 -7.99 -8.79
N VAL A 531 -7.21 -8.59 -8.47
CA VAL A 531 -5.91 -8.43 -9.15
C VAL A 531 -5.24 -9.80 -9.33
N GLY A 532 -5.07 -10.25 -10.57
CA GLY A 532 -4.35 -11.49 -10.92
C GLY A 532 -5.01 -12.78 -10.39
N ARG A 533 -4.16 -13.77 -10.04
CA ARG A 533 -4.59 -15.15 -9.68
C ARG A 533 -4.54 -15.51 -8.19
N ASP A 534 -4.20 -14.56 -7.30
CA ASP A 534 -4.23 -14.80 -5.86
C ASP A 534 -5.67 -15.01 -5.33
N SER A 535 -5.82 -15.59 -4.14
CA SER A 535 -7.09 -15.60 -3.42
C SER A 535 -7.43 -14.22 -2.86
N LEU A 536 -8.70 -13.98 -2.53
CA LEU A 536 -9.14 -12.75 -1.84
C LEU A 536 -8.35 -12.50 -0.54
N THR A 537 -8.17 -13.54 0.29
CA THR A 537 -7.38 -13.46 1.52
C THR A 537 -5.93 -13.06 1.26
N LYS A 538 -5.28 -13.68 0.27
CA LYS A 538 -3.87 -13.42 -0.05
C LYS A 538 -3.65 -12.01 -0.61
N GLN A 539 -4.61 -11.49 -1.38
CA GLN A 539 -4.59 -10.10 -1.84
C GLN A 539 -4.76 -9.11 -0.68
N PHE A 540 -5.71 -9.35 0.23
CA PHE A 540 -5.88 -8.53 1.44
C PHE A 540 -4.59 -8.52 2.28
N ILE A 541 -4.02 -9.69 2.56
CA ILE A 541 -2.77 -9.82 3.32
C ILE A 541 -1.64 -9.04 2.65
N LYS A 542 -1.41 -9.20 1.33
CA LYS A 542 -0.37 -8.46 0.58
C LYS A 542 -0.55 -6.94 0.65
N ASP A 543 -1.78 -6.43 0.50
CA ASP A 543 -2.01 -4.99 0.61
C ASP A 543 -1.82 -4.49 2.04
N PHE A 544 -2.39 -5.20 3.03
CA PHE A 544 -2.34 -4.78 4.43
C PHE A 544 -0.92 -4.84 5.01
N SER A 545 -0.18 -5.95 4.79
CA SER A 545 1.19 -6.10 5.26
C SER A 545 2.17 -5.15 4.55
N SER A 546 1.88 -4.75 3.30
CA SER A 546 2.71 -3.76 2.58
C SER A 546 2.71 -2.38 3.23
N GLU A 547 1.67 -2.01 3.99
CA GLU A 547 1.62 -0.75 4.75
C GLU A 547 1.92 -0.96 6.24
N TRP A 548 1.35 -2.01 6.87
CA TRP A 548 1.54 -2.29 8.30
C TRP A 548 2.99 -2.64 8.65
N LEU A 549 3.65 -3.47 7.82
CA LEU A 549 4.97 -4.04 8.09
C LEU A 549 6.05 -3.47 7.15
N ASP A 550 5.72 -2.42 6.40
CA ASP A 550 6.60 -1.73 5.44
C ASP A 550 7.20 -2.65 4.36
N LEU A 551 6.53 -3.76 4.00
CA LEU A 551 7.08 -4.77 3.07
C LEU A 551 7.27 -4.28 1.63
N ASP A 552 6.63 -3.18 1.21
CA ASP A 552 6.94 -2.54 -0.07
C ASP A 552 8.31 -1.85 -0.07
N GLN A 553 8.82 -1.47 1.11
CA GLN A 553 10.16 -0.92 1.30
C GLN A 553 11.25 -2.01 1.31
N LEU A 554 10.90 -3.28 1.07
CA LEU A 554 11.88 -4.37 0.99
C LEU A 554 12.94 -4.13 -0.09
N ASP A 555 12.64 -3.42 -1.18
CA ASP A 555 13.61 -3.07 -2.21
C ASP A 555 14.33 -1.72 -2.03
N PHE A 556 13.90 -0.89 -1.07
CA PHE A 556 14.49 0.45 -0.82
C PHE A 556 15.98 0.38 -0.44
N THR A 557 16.37 -0.66 0.30
CA THR A 557 17.76 -1.02 0.60
C THR A 557 18.03 -2.45 0.13
N GLN A 558 19.28 -2.75 -0.24
CA GLN A 558 19.72 -4.10 -0.60
C GLN A 558 20.92 -4.48 0.27
N PRO A 559 20.97 -5.71 0.84
CA PRO A 559 22.15 -6.22 1.50
C PRO A 559 23.42 -6.09 0.64
N ASP A 560 24.51 -5.57 1.20
CA ASP A 560 25.77 -5.44 0.46
C ASP A 560 26.25 -6.82 -0.03
N ARG A 561 26.48 -6.94 -1.34
CA ARG A 561 26.79 -8.22 -1.99
C ARG A 561 28.17 -8.79 -1.65
N LYS A 562 29.09 -8.01 -1.06
CA LYS A 562 30.40 -8.49 -0.59
C LYS A 562 30.30 -9.01 0.85
N LEU A 563 29.49 -8.37 1.68
CA LEU A 563 29.21 -8.80 3.06
C LEU A 563 28.26 -10.00 3.11
N TYR A 564 27.19 -9.97 2.32
CA TYR A 564 26.09 -10.94 2.36
C TYR A 564 25.91 -11.68 1.00
N PRO A 565 26.95 -12.33 0.45
CA PRO A 565 26.95 -12.87 -0.92
C PRO A 565 25.94 -14.01 -1.18
N LYS A 566 25.35 -14.58 -0.12
CA LYS A 566 24.30 -15.61 -0.20
C LYS A 566 22.88 -15.04 -0.34
N TYR A 567 22.70 -13.75 -0.10
CA TYR A 567 21.43 -13.06 -0.32
C TYR A 567 21.29 -12.75 -1.81
N ASP A 568 20.29 -13.35 -2.44
CA ASP A 568 19.98 -13.19 -3.86
C ASP A 568 18.49 -12.89 -4.07
N PRO A 569 18.06 -12.52 -5.29
CA PRO A 569 16.66 -12.19 -5.54
C PRO A 569 15.67 -13.33 -5.25
N ILE A 570 16.10 -14.60 -5.28
CA ILE A 570 15.25 -15.75 -4.94
C ILE A 570 15.00 -15.78 -3.43
N VAL A 571 16.05 -15.64 -2.61
CA VAL A 571 15.92 -15.53 -1.14
C VAL A 571 14.98 -14.38 -0.76
N ARG A 572 15.16 -13.21 -1.37
CA ARG A 572 14.30 -12.04 -1.16
C ARG A 572 12.82 -12.30 -1.48
N MET A 573 12.52 -12.92 -2.63
CA MET A 573 11.14 -13.27 -2.99
C MET A 573 10.56 -14.29 -2.01
N ALA A 574 11.34 -15.31 -1.66
CA ALA A 574 10.92 -16.32 -0.70
C ALA A 574 10.66 -15.74 0.70
N MET A 575 11.45 -14.77 1.16
CA MET A 575 11.20 -14.06 2.43
C MET A 575 9.85 -13.32 2.45
N LEU A 576 9.41 -12.76 1.32
CA LEU A 576 8.07 -12.18 1.22
C LEU A 576 6.98 -13.25 1.26
N ASP A 577 7.18 -14.36 0.55
CA ASP A 577 6.23 -15.46 0.55
C ASP A 577 6.14 -16.11 1.94
N GLU A 578 7.23 -16.21 2.71
CA GLU A 578 7.23 -16.63 4.13
C GLU A 578 6.26 -15.78 4.95
N THR A 579 6.39 -14.45 4.89
CA THR A 579 5.51 -13.53 5.63
C THR A 579 4.07 -13.55 5.12
N HIS A 580 3.84 -13.64 3.81
CA HIS A 580 2.49 -13.69 3.26
C HIS A 580 1.76 -14.98 3.61
N GLU A 581 2.38 -16.16 3.45
CA GLU A 581 1.74 -17.43 3.79
C GLU A 581 1.52 -17.55 5.31
N PHE A 582 2.46 -17.09 6.14
CA PHE A 582 2.27 -17.03 7.59
C PHE A 582 1.07 -16.16 7.99
N LEU A 583 0.90 -14.97 7.40
CA LEU A 583 -0.23 -14.10 7.71
C LEU A 583 -1.56 -14.58 7.10
N VAL A 584 -1.53 -15.27 5.95
CA VAL A 584 -2.70 -15.96 5.39
C VAL A 584 -3.15 -17.09 6.32
N ASP A 585 -2.23 -17.93 6.78
CA ASP A 585 -2.46 -18.99 7.76
C ASP A 585 -3.03 -18.46 9.09
N MET A 586 -2.50 -17.35 9.60
CA MET A 586 -3.04 -16.68 10.79
C MET A 586 -4.51 -16.29 10.65
N VAL A 587 -4.96 -15.84 9.47
CA VAL A 587 -6.33 -15.39 9.22
C VAL A 587 -7.27 -16.54 8.84
N LEU A 588 -6.82 -17.50 8.01
CA LEU A 588 -7.64 -18.64 7.59
C LEU A 588 -7.97 -19.58 8.75
N GLU A 589 -7.01 -19.79 9.65
CA GLU A 589 -7.08 -20.77 10.73
C GLU A 589 -7.39 -20.13 12.10
N ASP A 590 -7.88 -18.87 12.11
CA ASP A 590 -8.22 -18.03 13.27
C ASP A 590 -7.21 -18.15 14.43
N ARG A 591 -5.93 -17.99 14.09
CA ARG A 591 -4.84 -18.38 15.01
C ARG A 591 -4.66 -17.36 16.15
N PRO A 592 -4.26 -17.81 17.36
CA PRO A 592 -4.02 -16.92 18.48
C PRO A 592 -3.01 -15.83 18.15
N VAL A 593 -3.36 -14.55 18.38
CA VAL A 593 -2.52 -13.38 18.05
C VAL A 593 -1.10 -13.45 18.62
N LYS A 594 -0.89 -14.15 19.75
CA LYS A 594 0.44 -14.43 20.32
C LYS A 594 1.41 -15.09 19.35
N ASN A 595 0.92 -15.83 18.35
CA ASN A 595 1.73 -16.48 17.33
C ASN A 595 2.51 -15.47 16.47
N LEU A 596 2.04 -14.22 16.36
CA LEU A 596 2.81 -13.14 15.70
C LEU A 596 4.18 -12.92 16.35
N VAL A 597 4.35 -13.22 17.63
CA VAL A 597 5.63 -13.08 18.35
C VAL A 597 6.23 -14.44 18.69
N ALA A 598 5.43 -15.38 19.17
CA ALA A 598 5.86 -16.67 19.71
C ALA A 598 5.11 -17.85 19.07
N ALA A 599 5.27 -18.01 17.75
CA ALA A 599 4.91 -19.25 17.06
C ALA A 599 6.10 -20.21 17.01
N ASN A 600 5.87 -21.49 17.25
CA ASN A 600 6.83 -22.58 17.08
C ASN A 600 6.86 -23.11 15.63
N TYR A 601 6.49 -22.29 14.65
CA TYR A 601 6.48 -22.64 13.22
C TYR A 601 6.72 -21.39 12.36
N THR A 602 7.12 -21.60 11.11
CA THR A 602 7.14 -20.57 10.03
C THR A 602 6.81 -21.22 8.68
N TYR A 603 6.87 -20.46 7.58
CA TYR A 603 6.62 -20.95 6.23
C TYR A 603 7.89 -20.93 5.39
N LEU A 604 8.33 -22.11 4.92
CA LEU A 604 9.60 -22.27 4.22
C LEU A 604 9.41 -23.01 2.90
N ASN A 605 10.27 -22.65 1.95
CA ASN A 605 10.57 -23.43 0.77
C ASN A 605 12.02 -23.90 0.84
N SER A 606 12.43 -24.79 -0.06
CA SER A 606 13.77 -25.37 -0.06
C SER A 606 14.89 -24.32 -0.09
N ARG A 607 14.67 -23.15 -0.73
CA ARG A 607 15.63 -22.05 -0.75
C ARG A 607 15.81 -21.44 0.64
N LEU A 608 14.73 -21.22 1.39
CA LEU A 608 14.80 -20.68 2.76
C LEU A 608 15.32 -21.71 3.76
N CYS A 609 14.96 -23.00 3.67
CA CYS A 609 15.58 -24.04 4.51
C CYS A 609 17.11 -24.04 4.33
N ARG A 610 17.59 -24.09 3.07
CA ARG A 610 19.02 -23.99 2.74
C ARG A 610 19.64 -22.65 3.17
N TYR A 611 18.89 -21.55 3.13
CA TYR A 611 19.38 -20.23 3.53
C TYR A 611 19.52 -20.11 5.04
N TYR A 612 18.47 -20.39 5.80
CA TYR A 612 18.43 -20.36 7.27
C TYR A 612 19.18 -21.52 7.94
N LYS A 613 19.63 -22.53 7.16
CA LYS A 613 20.33 -23.75 7.61
C LYS A 613 19.46 -24.66 8.48
N LEU A 614 18.17 -24.73 8.13
CA LEU A 614 17.22 -25.63 8.76
C LEU A 614 17.27 -26.96 8.01
N GLY A 615 17.51 -28.05 8.75
CA GLY A 615 17.76 -29.39 8.20
C GLY A 615 16.49 -30.13 7.77
N GLU A 616 15.50 -29.41 7.27
CA GLU A 616 14.19 -29.96 6.93
C GLU A 616 13.98 -30.07 5.42
N ASP A 617 13.63 -31.28 4.99
CA ASP A 617 13.26 -31.60 3.61
C ASP A 617 11.83 -31.13 3.32
N VAL A 618 11.69 -29.83 3.04
CA VAL A 618 10.47 -29.27 2.45
C VAL A 618 10.39 -29.58 0.96
N GLY A 619 9.18 -29.87 0.49
CA GLY A 619 8.87 -30.12 -0.92
C GLY A 619 8.79 -28.85 -1.77
N GLU A 620 8.16 -28.96 -2.93
CA GLU A 620 7.92 -27.80 -3.80
C GLU A 620 6.95 -26.80 -3.17
N GLY A 621 7.26 -25.50 -3.29
CA GLY A 621 6.44 -24.40 -2.79
C GLY A 621 6.75 -24.00 -1.33
N MET A 622 5.90 -23.15 -0.76
CA MET A 622 5.96 -22.82 0.67
C MET A 622 5.17 -23.85 1.47
N GLN A 623 5.77 -24.34 2.55
CA GLN A 623 5.19 -25.32 3.45
C GLN A 623 5.32 -24.83 4.89
N LYS A 624 4.33 -25.15 5.72
CA LYS A 624 4.41 -24.93 7.16
C LYS A 624 5.45 -25.87 7.74
N VAL A 625 6.42 -25.30 8.45
CA VAL A 625 7.52 -26.00 9.11
C VAL A 625 7.51 -25.66 10.60
N ASP A 626 7.46 -26.68 11.44
CA ASP A 626 7.61 -26.53 12.88
C ASP A 626 9.09 -26.28 13.21
N VAL A 627 9.40 -25.24 13.99
CA VAL A 627 10.77 -24.83 14.28
C VAL A 627 11.10 -24.95 15.76
N SER A 628 12.25 -25.56 16.06
CA SER A 628 12.76 -25.64 17.43
C SER A 628 13.38 -24.32 17.89
N GLU A 629 13.43 -24.07 19.21
CA GLU A 629 14.05 -22.85 19.77
C GLU A 629 15.51 -22.65 19.36
N VAL A 630 16.24 -23.76 19.13
CA VAL A 630 17.64 -23.79 18.65
C VAL A 630 17.80 -23.21 17.25
N SER A 631 16.72 -23.17 16.45
CA SER A 631 16.73 -22.51 15.14
C SER A 631 16.75 -20.98 15.23
N HIS A 632 16.34 -20.43 16.39
CA HIS A 632 16.00 -19.03 16.60
C HIS A 632 14.95 -18.48 15.62
N ARG A 633 14.17 -19.34 14.96
CA ARG A 633 13.02 -18.95 14.11
C ARG A 633 11.71 -19.19 14.84
N GLY A 634 10.66 -18.55 14.33
CA GLY A 634 9.32 -18.59 14.91
C GLY A 634 8.71 -17.20 15.00
N GLY A 635 7.41 -17.11 14.73
CA GLY A 635 6.68 -15.84 14.68
C GLY A 635 7.15 -14.88 13.57
N LEU A 636 6.60 -13.68 13.57
CA LEU A 636 6.83 -12.65 12.55
C LEU A 636 8.21 -11.97 12.71
N LEU A 637 8.64 -11.72 13.95
CA LEU A 637 9.85 -10.95 14.26
C LEU A 637 11.15 -11.58 13.76
N THR A 638 11.18 -12.90 13.57
CA THR A 638 12.38 -13.65 13.13
C THR A 638 12.40 -13.93 11.62
N GLN A 639 11.39 -13.48 10.87
CA GLN A 639 11.29 -13.70 9.43
C GLN A 639 12.22 -12.77 8.65
N GLY A 640 12.76 -13.27 7.54
CA GLY A 640 13.80 -12.56 6.79
C GLY A 640 13.35 -11.20 6.23
N ALA A 641 12.08 -11.07 5.83
CA ALA A 641 11.53 -9.82 5.32
C ALA A 641 11.55 -8.71 6.38
N ILE A 642 11.10 -9.01 7.60
CA ILE A 642 11.05 -8.09 8.74
C ILE A 642 12.46 -7.65 9.16
N LEU A 643 13.38 -8.61 9.26
CA LEU A 643 14.78 -8.38 9.60
C LEU A 643 15.52 -7.51 8.56
N LYS A 644 15.04 -7.51 7.30
CA LYS A 644 15.57 -6.72 6.17
C LYS A 644 14.95 -5.34 6.05
N VAL A 645 13.64 -5.15 6.24
CA VAL A 645 13.03 -3.79 6.20
C VAL A 645 13.51 -2.91 7.35
N THR A 646 13.86 -3.52 8.49
CA THR A 646 14.43 -2.85 9.66
C THR A 646 15.96 -2.62 9.59
N ALA A 647 16.59 -2.76 8.42
CA ALA A 647 18.03 -2.63 8.24
C ALA A 647 18.44 -1.80 7.01
N ASN A 648 19.63 -1.18 7.05
CA ASN A 648 20.12 -0.31 5.98
C ASN A 648 20.89 -1.07 4.85
N GLY A 649 20.93 -2.40 4.91
CA GLY A 649 21.61 -3.27 3.95
C GLY A 649 23.10 -3.51 4.21
N SER A 650 23.81 -2.58 4.86
CA SER A 650 25.22 -2.80 5.27
C SER A 650 25.32 -3.21 6.73
N THR A 651 24.55 -2.54 7.59
CA THR A 651 24.51 -2.70 9.05
C THR A 651 23.08 -2.75 9.56
N THR A 652 22.94 -3.26 10.78
CA THR A 652 21.72 -3.23 11.58
C THR A 652 21.67 -1.95 12.41
N SER A 653 20.50 -1.63 12.97
CA SER A 653 20.34 -0.56 13.95
C SER A 653 19.34 -1.00 15.01
N PRO A 654 19.77 -1.17 16.28
CA PRO A 654 18.87 -1.55 17.38
C PRO A 654 17.74 -0.53 17.53
N VAL A 655 18.04 0.76 17.43
CA VAL A 655 17.06 1.85 17.58
C VAL A 655 15.95 1.75 16.53
N VAL A 656 16.31 1.51 15.26
CA VAL A 656 15.31 1.38 14.16
C VAL A 656 14.48 0.11 14.34
N ARG A 657 15.10 -1.00 14.72
CA ARG A 657 14.40 -2.27 15.02
C ARG A 657 13.46 -2.13 16.21
N GLY A 658 13.94 -1.50 17.29
CA GLY A 658 13.20 -1.26 18.51
C GLY A 658 11.99 -0.37 18.30
N ALA A 659 12.18 0.78 17.63
CA ALA A 659 11.10 1.68 17.26
C ALA A 659 10.07 0.99 16.35
N TRP A 660 10.52 0.18 15.38
CA TRP A 660 9.62 -0.58 14.51
C TRP A 660 8.79 -1.62 15.30
N VAL A 661 9.38 -2.36 16.24
CA VAL A 661 8.63 -3.30 17.09
C VAL A 661 7.64 -2.56 17.99
N ALA A 662 8.08 -1.48 18.64
CA ALA A 662 7.25 -0.64 19.49
C ALA A 662 6.03 -0.10 18.72
N GLU A 663 6.23 0.52 17.56
CA GLU A 663 5.15 1.13 16.78
C GLU A 663 4.27 0.12 16.01
N ARG A 664 4.87 -0.89 15.35
CA ARG A 664 4.13 -1.80 14.46
C ARG A 664 3.48 -2.96 15.19
N ILE A 665 4.08 -3.45 16.28
CA ILE A 665 3.64 -4.67 16.96
C ILE A 665 2.97 -4.35 18.30
N LEU A 666 3.54 -3.45 19.09
CA LEU A 666 3.02 -3.09 20.42
C LEU A 666 2.07 -1.89 20.40
N GLY A 667 1.99 -1.15 19.30
CA GLY A 667 1.18 0.07 19.18
C GLY A 667 1.67 1.24 20.06
N MET A 668 2.89 1.14 20.59
CA MET A 668 3.54 2.16 21.40
C MET A 668 4.01 3.30 20.48
N LYS A 669 3.49 4.50 20.71
CA LYS A 669 3.83 5.67 19.89
C LYS A 669 5.13 6.32 20.37
N ILE A 670 6.22 6.12 19.64
CA ILE A 670 7.46 6.84 19.90
C ILE A 670 7.30 8.30 19.41
N PRO A 671 7.57 9.32 20.25
CA PRO A 671 7.55 10.70 19.78
C PRO A 671 8.76 10.95 18.84
N PRO A 672 8.63 11.84 17.84
CA PRO A 672 9.81 12.30 17.12
C PRO A 672 10.78 12.99 18.11
N PRO A 673 12.09 13.00 17.82
CA PRO A 673 13.06 13.72 18.66
C PRO A 673 12.68 15.21 18.77
N PRO A 674 12.95 15.87 19.91
CA PRO A 674 12.60 17.27 20.11
C PRO A 674 13.20 18.20 19.05
N GLU A 675 12.42 19.19 18.59
CA GLU A 675 12.95 20.22 17.70
C GLU A 675 14.01 21.06 18.42
N GLY A 676 15.10 21.38 17.73
CA GLY A 676 16.17 22.25 18.26
C GLY A 676 17.25 21.56 19.09
N VAL A 677 17.06 20.32 19.54
CA VAL A 677 18.16 19.47 20.02
C VAL A 677 18.96 19.01 18.79
N PRO A 678 20.23 19.40 18.61
CA PRO A 678 21.07 18.80 17.58
C PRO A 678 21.08 17.29 17.80
N ALA A 679 21.31 16.48 16.77
CA ALA A 679 21.67 15.09 17.05
C ALA A 679 22.96 15.12 17.89
N ILE A 680 22.81 14.94 19.21
CA ILE A 680 23.93 14.93 20.15
C ILE A 680 24.66 13.64 19.81
N GLU A 681 25.65 13.75 18.92
CA GLU A 681 26.66 12.72 18.74
C GLU A 681 27.33 12.59 20.10
N PRO A 682 27.03 11.52 20.87
CA PRO A 682 27.63 11.38 22.19
C PRO A 682 29.13 11.22 21.97
N ASP A 683 29.93 11.49 22.99
CA ASP A 683 31.36 11.24 22.88
C ASP A 683 31.64 9.72 22.83
N ILE A 684 31.51 9.13 21.65
CA ILE A 684 31.74 7.72 21.36
C ILE A 684 33.23 7.34 21.36
N ARG A 685 34.15 8.27 21.68
CA ARG A 685 35.56 7.93 21.89
C ARG A 685 35.66 6.88 23.00
N GLY A 686 36.40 5.80 22.71
CA GLY A 686 36.51 4.63 23.59
C GLY A 686 35.33 3.65 23.57
N ALA A 687 34.21 3.95 22.89
CA ALA A 687 33.11 3.00 22.72
C ALA A 687 33.33 2.10 21.50
N VAL A 688 33.60 0.83 21.73
CA VAL A 688 33.91 -0.20 20.73
C VAL A 688 32.63 -0.91 20.27
N THR A 689 31.74 -1.24 21.21
CA THR A 689 30.49 -1.99 20.92
C THR A 689 29.31 -1.07 20.59
N ILE A 690 28.26 -1.61 19.95
CA ILE A 690 27.01 -0.87 19.73
C ILE A 690 26.32 -0.55 21.06
N ARG A 691 26.39 -1.48 22.03
CA ARG A 691 25.88 -1.31 23.39
C ARG A 691 26.49 -0.09 24.09
N GLU A 692 27.81 0.03 24.10
CA GLU A 692 28.52 1.17 24.72
C GLU A 692 28.14 2.51 24.05
N LYS A 693 27.97 2.52 22.73
CA LYS A 693 27.57 3.73 21.99
C LYS A 693 26.14 4.16 22.32
N LEU A 694 25.21 3.21 22.42
CA LEU A 694 23.83 3.50 22.78
C LEU A 694 23.68 3.83 24.26
N ALA A 695 24.39 3.16 25.17
CA ALA A 695 24.43 3.52 26.58
C ALA A 695 24.89 4.98 26.79
N LYS A 696 25.90 5.43 26.04
CA LYS A 696 26.33 6.84 26.05
C LYS A 696 25.29 7.81 25.49
N HIS A 697 24.39 7.38 24.60
CA HIS A 697 23.31 8.20 24.05
C HIS A 697 22.08 8.23 24.98
N SER A 698 21.70 7.08 25.54
CA SER A 698 20.56 6.92 26.44
C SER A 698 20.80 7.40 27.87
N ASN A 699 22.02 7.82 28.21
CA ASN A 699 22.35 8.47 29.49
C ASN A 699 21.95 9.97 29.53
N ASP A 700 21.61 10.57 28.38
CA ASP A 700 20.97 11.89 28.35
C ASP A 700 19.49 11.74 28.77
N GLU A 701 19.04 12.50 29.76
CA GLU A 701 17.67 12.41 30.31
C GLU A 701 16.59 12.63 29.24
N SER A 702 16.86 13.48 28.24
CA SER A 702 15.95 13.75 27.13
C SER A 702 15.78 12.56 26.18
N CYS A 703 16.84 11.74 26.03
CA CYS A 703 16.83 10.53 25.20
C CYS A 703 16.40 9.28 25.98
N ALA A 704 16.74 9.19 27.27
CA ALA A 704 16.55 8.02 28.12
C ALA A 704 15.11 7.50 28.13
N SER A 705 14.12 8.40 28.12
CA SER A 705 12.70 8.03 28.22
C SER A 705 12.24 7.16 27.03
N CYS A 706 12.61 7.52 25.81
CA CYS A 706 12.25 6.78 24.60
C CYS A 706 13.11 5.52 24.44
N HIS A 707 14.42 5.64 24.67
CA HIS A 707 15.35 4.51 24.52
C HIS A 707 15.03 3.35 25.47
N ARG A 708 14.65 3.62 26.73
CA ARG A 708 14.15 2.58 27.66
C ARG A 708 12.94 1.80 27.15
N GLN A 709 12.09 2.42 26.33
CA GLN A 709 10.88 1.79 25.81
C GLN A 709 11.09 1.00 24.51
N MET A 710 12.15 1.28 23.73
CA MET A 710 12.32 0.70 22.39
C MET A 710 13.60 -0.13 22.22
N ASP A 711 14.72 0.29 22.82
CA ASP A 711 16.02 -0.36 22.60
C ASP A 711 16.05 -1.85 23.01
N PRO A 712 15.39 -2.32 24.10
CA PRO A 712 15.33 -3.74 24.46
C PRO A 712 14.85 -4.65 23.31
N PHE A 713 13.81 -4.22 22.59
CA PHE A 713 13.30 -4.96 21.43
C PHE A 713 14.28 -4.92 20.24
N GLY A 714 15.01 -3.81 20.11
CA GLY A 714 16.10 -3.66 19.14
C GLY A 714 17.24 -4.63 19.39
N PHE A 715 17.72 -4.70 20.64
CA PHE A 715 18.82 -5.58 21.06
C PHE A 715 18.48 -7.06 20.85
N ALA A 716 17.26 -7.49 21.20
CA ALA A 716 16.81 -8.86 21.00
C ALA A 716 16.93 -9.34 19.53
N LEU A 717 16.79 -8.42 18.57
CA LEU A 717 16.91 -8.70 17.14
C LEU A 717 18.34 -8.57 16.59
N GLU A 718 19.31 -8.05 17.35
CA GLU A 718 20.68 -7.89 16.86
C GLU A 718 21.44 -9.19 16.65
N SER A 719 20.94 -10.32 17.17
CA SER A 719 21.44 -11.64 16.77
C SER A 719 21.09 -12.01 15.32
N PHE A 720 20.35 -11.16 14.60
CA PHE A 720 20.16 -11.27 13.15
C PHE A 720 20.89 -10.17 12.38
N ASP A 721 21.56 -10.54 11.30
CA ASP A 721 22.23 -9.62 10.38
C ASP A 721 21.22 -8.90 9.42
N PRO A 722 21.67 -7.92 8.61
CA PRO A 722 20.83 -7.19 7.65
C PRO A 722 20.22 -8.05 6.53
N ALA A 723 20.68 -9.28 6.34
CA ALA A 723 20.16 -10.24 5.39
C ALA A 723 19.28 -11.31 6.08
N GLY A 724 19.00 -11.14 7.38
CA GLY A 724 18.15 -12.03 8.17
C GLY A 724 18.82 -13.34 8.60
N GLN A 725 20.16 -13.46 8.54
CA GLN A 725 20.90 -14.61 9.06
C GLN A 725 21.22 -14.45 10.55
N TRP A 726 21.23 -15.57 11.30
CA TRP A 726 21.71 -15.56 12.68
C TRP A 726 23.23 -15.31 12.75
N ARG A 727 23.65 -14.49 13.72
CA ARG A 727 25.04 -14.13 14.04
C ARG A 727 25.24 -14.03 15.56
N SER A 728 26.42 -14.40 16.03
CA SER A 728 26.87 -14.09 17.41
C SER A 728 27.84 -12.90 17.46
N HIS A 729 28.32 -12.40 16.32
CA HIS A 729 29.28 -11.32 16.22
C HIS A 729 28.93 -10.39 15.05
N TYR A 730 29.23 -9.10 15.19
CA TYR A 730 29.13 -8.13 14.09
C TYR A 730 30.22 -8.37 13.03
N PHE A 731 30.00 -7.91 11.79
CA PHE A 731 31.06 -7.87 10.78
C PHE A 731 31.86 -6.56 10.87
N ALA A 732 33.19 -6.65 10.75
CA ALA A 732 34.08 -5.52 10.62
C ALA A 732 34.84 -5.59 9.27
N VAL A 733 34.81 -4.51 8.49
CA VAL A 733 35.59 -4.42 7.23
C VAL A 733 36.92 -3.73 7.51
N ASN A 734 38.02 -4.43 7.30
CA ASN A 734 39.37 -3.88 7.47
C ASN A 734 40.21 -4.16 6.22
N LYS A 735 40.72 -3.08 5.58
CA LYS A 735 41.47 -3.14 4.30
C LYS A 735 40.78 -3.99 3.22
N GLY A 736 39.45 -3.86 3.10
CA GLY A 736 38.64 -4.59 2.11
C GLY A 736 38.42 -6.08 2.40
N ARG A 737 38.83 -6.59 3.56
CA ARG A 737 38.52 -7.95 4.04
C ARG A 737 37.56 -7.89 5.23
N THR A 738 36.54 -8.73 5.21
CA THR A 738 35.61 -8.92 6.34
C THR A 738 36.30 -9.74 7.43
N LYS A 739 36.17 -9.30 8.68
CA LYS A 739 36.57 -10.02 9.90
C LYS A 739 35.39 -10.08 10.87
N LEU A 740 35.45 -10.97 11.86
CA LEU A 740 34.61 -10.85 13.05
C LEU A 740 34.95 -9.55 13.78
N GLY A 741 33.92 -8.80 14.15
CA GLY A 741 33.98 -7.64 15.02
C GLY A 741 33.65 -8.02 16.46
N ALA A 742 33.00 -7.12 17.19
CA ALA A 742 32.54 -7.39 18.55
C ALA A 742 31.46 -8.50 18.59
N GLU A 743 31.34 -9.15 19.75
CA GLU A 743 30.23 -10.04 20.08
C GLU A 743 28.89 -9.27 20.12
N VAL A 744 27.79 -9.98 19.85
CA VAL A 744 26.43 -9.44 19.93
C VAL A 744 25.90 -9.67 21.34
N ASP A 745 25.73 -8.59 22.08
CA ASP A 745 24.89 -8.57 23.28
C ASP A 745 23.45 -8.25 22.86
N SER A 746 22.59 -9.27 22.85
CA SER A 746 21.16 -9.18 22.54
C SER A 746 20.26 -9.10 23.77
N SER A 747 20.82 -9.02 24.98
CA SER A 747 20.03 -8.92 26.19
C SER A 747 19.39 -7.53 26.33
N GLY A 748 18.25 -7.45 27.02
CA GLY A 748 17.55 -6.20 27.30
C GLY A 748 16.55 -6.41 28.43
N GLN A 749 16.24 -5.33 29.15
CA GLN A 749 15.21 -5.32 30.19
C GLN A 749 14.10 -4.37 29.74
N VAL A 750 12.85 -4.81 29.86
CA VAL A 750 11.68 -3.99 29.50
C VAL A 750 11.21 -3.20 30.73
N PRO A 751 10.41 -2.13 30.57
CA PRO A 751 10.01 -1.28 31.71
C PRO A 751 9.24 -2.00 32.83
N ASP A 752 8.62 -3.15 32.53
CA ASP A 752 7.83 -3.97 33.45
C ASP A 752 8.60 -5.12 34.12
N GLY A 753 9.85 -5.41 33.70
CA GLY A 753 10.73 -6.39 34.35
C GLY A 753 11.62 -7.19 33.40
#